data_AF-A0A971KBP0-F1
#
_entry.id   AF-A0A971KBP0-F1
#
_cell.length_a   1.000
_cell.length_b   1.000
_cell.length_c   1.000
_cell.angle_alpha   90.00
_cell.angle_beta   90.00
_cell.angle_gamma   90.00
#
_symmetry.space_group_name_H-M   'P 1'
#
loop_
_entity.id
_entity.type
_entity.pdbx_description
1 polymer ?
#
loop_
_entity_poly.entity_id
_entity_poly.type
_entity_poly.pdbx_seq_one_letter_code
_entity_poly.pdbx_strand_id
1 'polypeptide(L)'
;MNEIRLALLGLLHQSSLDAFQIRRLESEQQGLWAEVPLSSIYHELARLIDEGLVEREVVAPATPEQAPSKRYRLTAAGSQALRSLLSQAWSEAGSSSAVQDLTLLNPELISADGLVSALTKRIDNLERELERADNRCKELSESDDNWPLVRTVHDRLRERQTSELAWVRSLLEQIKAGHWRMRPRPDSSGRLNLAQRIADKRVGAFTFVLHSHLPYCRMSGRWPHGEEWLHEALAETYVPLLETLFDMAEDQVPFQLTIGLTPVLTEQLADMDVREHFIIYLEEKIDAASADIERFEASGEEQLKTLAIFYHDYYTHVGNVYNERLGGDVIGAFKRLQDAGLIELITSAATHGYLPLLVRDSSIYGQIQAGIESYRRHFGRSPRTIWLPECAYRPAYRDENGLIRPGLEEFLAGAGLSAFLVETHAIEGGQPVGKAADEVSIGPYGAVMRDYLVAPRKDFEGGGTTYRAYYTASQNGLTDPPVAVIGRNNRTGQQVWSAQFGYPGDGQYREFHRKDSESGLQYWRITGSQTDLGNKEIYQPWEADQRIDEHAWHYAGLVHDLLLDYANHTGDYGLISSNYDTELFGHWWFEGVRWLGKVLRILAASEQVELTTISKFVTVREPTQMLAVPESSWGSGGYHWTWDNDDTRWMWAPIHAAEKRMEALVERFPNAEGEVLRALNQAARELLLLQSSDWPFLVTTSQAHAYAIKRFNGHVERFNQLADLLQGGAYSEAGHVADTLYEQDKVFSTIDYRWFAERQGKAK
;
A
#
# COMPACT_ATOMS: atom_id res chain seq x y z
N MET A 1 24.55 34.06 9.84
CA MET A 1 23.96 34.75 8.68
C MET A 1 22.45 34.59 8.72
N ASN A 2 21.63 35.61 8.39
CA ASN A 2 20.18 35.40 8.31
C ASN A 2 19.87 34.74 6.96
N GLU A 3 19.75 33.42 6.98
CA GLU A 3 19.48 32.60 5.80
C GLU A 3 18.20 33.07 5.10
N ILE A 4 17.18 33.45 5.90
CA ILE A 4 15.87 33.98 5.45
C ILE A 4 16.00 35.20 4.55
N ARG A 5 16.88 36.10 4.95
CA ARG A 5 17.19 37.31 4.20
C ARG A 5 17.80 36.99 2.84
N LEU A 6 18.71 36.02 2.78
CA LEU A 6 19.52 35.76 1.61
C LEU A 6 18.69 35.20 0.44
N ALA A 7 17.86 34.16 0.64
CA ALA A 7 17.05 33.70 -0.50
C ALA A 7 15.91 34.63 -0.84
N LEU A 8 15.28 35.35 0.11
CA LEU A 8 14.24 36.31 -0.27
C LEU A 8 14.78 37.37 -1.23
N LEU A 9 15.98 37.90 -0.97
CA LEU A 9 16.65 38.83 -1.88
C LEU A 9 17.07 38.14 -3.19
N GLY A 10 17.57 36.91 -3.13
CA GLY A 10 17.97 36.12 -4.31
C GLY A 10 16.83 35.81 -5.27
N LEU A 11 15.67 35.42 -4.73
CA LEU A 11 14.48 35.08 -5.51
C LEU A 11 13.85 36.33 -6.15
N LEU A 12 13.82 37.45 -5.41
CA LEU A 12 13.35 38.74 -5.92
C LEU A 12 14.29 39.37 -6.97
N HIS A 13 15.53 38.88 -7.08
CA HIS A 13 16.47 39.30 -8.15
C HIS A 13 16.13 38.66 -9.50
N GLN A 14 15.61 37.43 -9.50
CA GLN A 14 15.30 36.68 -10.73
C GLN A 14 13.97 37.11 -11.35
N SER A 15 12.98 37.43 -10.52
CA SER A 15 11.69 37.99 -10.95
C SER A 15 10.95 38.66 -9.79
N SER A 16 10.00 39.56 -10.08
CA SER A 16 9.11 40.10 -9.05
C SER A 16 8.14 39.03 -8.57
N LEU A 17 8.00 38.86 -7.25
CA LEU A 17 7.18 37.80 -6.67
C LEU A 17 5.87 38.35 -6.11
N ASP A 18 4.76 37.67 -6.34
CA ASP A 18 3.53 37.95 -5.61
C ASP A 18 3.40 37.12 -4.32
N ALA A 19 2.43 37.49 -3.47
CA ALA A 19 2.21 36.82 -2.19
C ALA A 19 1.91 35.31 -2.32
N PHE A 20 1.43 34.85 -3.48
CA PHE A 20 1.15 33.45 -3.76
C PHE A 20 2.43 32.70 -4.16
N GLN A 21 3.30 33.34 -4.94
CA GLN A 21 4.63 32.83 -5.27
C GLN A 21 5.54 32.76 -4.04
N ILE A 22 5.41 33.69 -3.08
CA ILE A 22 6.13 33.62 -1.78
C ILE A 22 5.65 32.45 -0.93
N ARG A 23 4.35 32.10 -0.94
CA ARG A 23 3.87 30.84 -0.33
C ARG A 23 4.37 29.61 -1.06
N ARG A 24 4.52 29.68 -2.38
CA ARG A 24 5.01 28.58 -3.21
C ARG A 24 6.51 28.27 -2.99
N LEU A 25 7.27 29.25 -2.52
CA LEU A 25 8.69 29.10 -2.17
C LEU A 25 8.90 28.25 -0.91
N GLU A 26 7.91 28.18 -0.01
CA GLU A 26 7.89 27.21 1.10
C GLU A 26 7.75 25.77 0.59
N SER A 27 6.97 25.57 -0.49
CA SER A 27 6.67 24.23 -1.01
C SER A 27 7.66 23.68 -2.05
N GLU A 28 8.40 24.53 -2.78
CA GLU A 28 9.17 24.12 -3.98
C GLU A 28 10.71 24.12 -3.82
N GLN A 29 11.27 24.57 -2.68
CA GLN A 29 12.72 24.65 -2.43
C GLN A 29 13.13 23.84 -1.18
N GLN A 30 12.74 22.57 -1.14
CA GLN A 30 12.83 21.67 0.04
C GLN A 30 14.25 21.24 0.47
N GLY A 31 15.32 21.73 -0.15
CA GLY A 31 16.70 21.45 0.30
C GLY A 31 17.30 22.51 1.23
N LEU A 32 16.72 23.71 1.29
CA LEU A 32 17.45 24.90 1.74
C LEU A 32 16.79 25.72 2.85
N TRP A 33 15.52 25.43 3.12
CA TRP A 33 14.63 26.24 3.94
C TRP A 33 13.75 25.42 4.88
N ALA A 34 14.01 24.11 5.00
CA ALA A 34 13.12 23.12 5.60
C ALA A 34 12.82 23.36 7.11
N GLU A 35 13.58 24.23 7.78
CA GLU A 35 13.41 24.53 9.22
C GLU A 35 12.82 25.92 9.50
N VAL A 36 12.41 26.68 8.47
CA VAL A 36 11.98 28.08 8.63
C VAL A 36 10.45 28.23 8.55
N PRO A 37 9.75 28.63 9.63
CA PRO A 37 8.31 28.88 9.61
C PRO A 37 7.90 30.03 8.68
N LEU A 38 6.75 29.90 8.00
CA LEU A 38 6.17 30.94 7.12
C LEU A 38 6.03 32.32 7.79
N SER A 39 5.78 32.34 9.11
CA SER A 39 5.71 33.57 9.91
C SER A 39 7.04 34.35 9.91
N SER A 40 8.17 33.65 9.91
CA SER A 40 9.52 34.23 9.86
C SER A 40 9.83 34.82 8.48
N ILE A 41 9.32 34.21 7.40
CA ILE A 41 9.45 34.71 6.02
C ILE A 41 8.72 36.05 5.86
N TYR A 42 7.45 36.13 6.29
CA TYR A 42 6.68 37.38 6.20
C TYR A 42 7.20 38.48 7.12
N HIS A 43 7.71 38.11 8.30
CA HIS A 43 8.37 39.05 9.20
C HIS A 43 9.65 39.63 8.58
N GLU A 44 10.46 38.78 7.94
CA GLU A 44 11.67 39.24 7.26
C GLU A 44 11.35 40.07 6.01
N LEU A 45 10.31 39.72 5.26
CA LEU A 45 9.85 40.49 4.10
C LEU A 45 9.35 41.89 4.51
N ALA A 46 8.63 42.02 5.63
CA ALA A 46 8.23 43.31 6.18
C ALA A 46 9.45 44.16 6.55
N ARG A 47 10.44 43.54 7.20
CA ARG A 47 11.70 44.19 7.57
C ARG A 47 12.50 44.66 6.35
N LEU A 48 12.58 43.86 5.29
CA LEU A 48 13.25 44.22 4.03
C LEU A 48 12.60 45.42 3.33
N ILE A 49 11.28 45.59 3.49
CA ILE A 49 10.55 46.76 2.99
C ILE A 49 10.88 47.99 3.82
N ASP A 50 10.89 47.87 5.16
CA ASP A 50 11.24 48.96 6.06
C ASP A 50 12.69 49.44 5.86
N GLU A 51 13.60 48.52 5.51
CA GLU A 51 15.00 48.82 5.17
C GLU A 51 15.19 49.39 3.75
N GLY A 52 14.13 49.48 2.94
CA GLY A 52 14.21 49.98 1.55
C GLY A 52 14.93 49.04 0.58
N LEU A 53 15.07 47.76 0.93
CA LEU A 53 15.69 46.74 0.08
C LEU A 53 14.68 46.07 -0.86
N VAL A 54 13.39 46.09 -0.49
CA VAL A 54 12.28 45.53 -1.27
C VAL A 54 11.13 46.55 -1.34
N GLU A 55 10.55 46.68 -2.53
CA GLU A 55 9.38 47.51 -2.81
C GLU A 55 8.12 46.64 -2.80
N ARG A 56 7.01 47.15 -2.28
CA ARG A 56 5.71 46.47 -2.33
C ARG A 56 4.71 47.26 -3.17
N GLU A 57 4.32 46.71 -4.30
CA GLU A 57 3.29 47.23 -5.19
C GLU A 57 1.96 46.50 -4.95
N VAL A 58 0.85 47.24 -4.91
CA VAL A 58 -0.49 46.66 -4.85
C VAL A 58 -1.05 46.62 -6.27
N VAL A 59 -1.23 45.42 -6.80
CA VAL A 59 -1.76 45.19 -8.15
C VAL A 59 -3.29 45.17 -8.06
N ALA A 60 -3.93 46.06 -8.81
CA ALA A 60 -5.38 46.12 -8.89
C ALA A 60 -5.95 44.82 -9.49
N PRO A 61 -7.09 44.32 -8.99
CA PRO A 61 -7.66 43.07 -9.45
C PRO A 61 -8.15 43.17 -10.90
N ALA A 62 -8.02 42.07 -11.65
CA ALA A 62 -8.40 42.02 -13.06
C ALA A 62 -9.92 41.97 -13.25
N THR A 63 -10.66 41.51 -12.24
CA THR A 63 -12.12 41.52 -12.18
C THR A 63 -12.61 42.06 -10.83
N PRO A 64 -13.83 42.62 -10.74
CA PRO A 64 -14.37 43.20 -9.49
C PRO A 64 -14.52 42.21 -8.33
N GLU A 65 -14.46 40.92 -8.61
CA GLU A 65 -14.63 39.82 -7.64
C GLU A 65 -13.28 39.33 -7.06
N GLN A 66 -12.14 39.74 -7.62
CA GLN A 66 -10.81 39.35 -7.14
C GLN A 66 -10.27 40.35 -6.12
N ALA A 67 -9.60 39.84 -5.08
CA ALA A 67 -8.88 40.69 -4.14
C ALA A 67 -7.58 41.24 -4.77
N PRO A 68 -7.19 42.50 -4.49
CA PRO A 68 -5.93 43.06 -4.97
C PRO A 68 -4.74 42.23 -4.46
N SER A 69 -3.82 41.89 -5.36
CA SER A 69 -2.64 41.09 -5.04
C SER A 69 -1.44 41.99 -4.74
N LYS A 70 -0.55 41.53 -3.85
CA LYS A 70 0.67 42.26 -3.48
C LYS A 70 1.83 41.66 -4.26
N ARG A 71 2.58 42.51 -4.97
CA ARG A 71 3.80 42.14 -5.70
C ARG A 71 5.01 42.83 -5.05
N TYR A 72 6.05 42.06 -4.84
CA TYR A 72 7.29 42.47 -4.21
C TYR A 72 8.39 42.54 -5.28
N ARG A 73 9.18 43.61 -5.26
CA ARG A 73 10.26 43.83 -6.22
C ARG A 73 11.53 44.27 -5.51
N LEU A 74 12.67 43.76 -5.95
CA LEU A 74 13.96 44.15 -5.40
C LEU A 74 14.36 45.57 -5.82
N THR A 75 14.80 46.41 -4.87
CA THR A 75 15.36 47.74 -5.18
C THR A 75 16.81 47.64 -5.69
N ALA A 76 17.35 48.75 -6.19
CA ALA A 76 18.79 48.86 -6.48
C ALA A 76 19.65 48.63 -5.21
N ALA A 77 19.19 49.13 -4.05
CA ALA A 77 19.84 48.90 -2.76
C ALA A 77 19.76 47.42 -2.33
N GLY A 78 18.62 46.76 -2.55
CA GLY A 78 18.43 45.33 -2.33
C GLY A 78 19.34 44.45 -3.20
N SER A 79 19.53 44.83 -4.46
CA SER A 79 20.47 44.16 -5.37
C SER A 79 21.92 44.25 -4.90
N GLN A 80 22.31 45.39 -4.32
CA GLN A 80 23.64 45.57 -3.75
C GLN A 80 23.81 44.79 -2.42
N ALA A 81 22.79 44.77 -1.57
CA ALA A 81 22.77 44.00 -0.33
C ALA A 81 22.88 42.48 -0.58
N LEU A 82 22.17 41.96 -1.58
CA LEU A 82 22.24 40.56 -2.00
C LEU A 82 23.69 40.16 -2.37
N ARG A 83 24.36 40.96 -3.21
CA ARG A 83 25.75 40.69 -3.62
C ARG A 83 26.72 40.64 -2.44
N SER A 84 26.56 41.55 -1.47
CA SER A 84 27.39 41.58 -0.27
C SER A 84 27.18 40.33 0.61
N LEU A 85 25.95 39.88 0.78
CA LEU A 85 25.64 38.69 1.59
C LEU A 85 26.14 37.40 0.93
N LEU A 86 25.98 37.27 -0.39
CA LEU A 86 26.53 36.13 -1.15
C LEU A 86 28.06 36.07 -1.03
N SER A 87 28.74 37.21 -1.12
CA SER A 87 30.20 37.28 -0.91
C SER A 87 30.61 36.91 0.51
N GLN A 88 29.78 37.23 1.52
CA GLN A 88 30.04 36.90 2.91
C GLN A 88 29.89 35.40 3.19
N ALA A 89 28.88 34.75 2.60
CA ALA A 89 28.56 33.33 2.78
C ALA A 89 29.73 32.40 2.40
N TRP A 90 30.39 32.71 1.29
CA TRP A 90 31.59 32.00 0.87
C TRP A 90 32.79 32.20 1.81
N SER A 91 32.87 33.35 2.50
CA SER A 91 34.04 33.68 3.33
C SER A 91 33.99 33.16 4.77
N GLU A 92 32.83 32.81 5.33
CA GLU A 92 32.71 32.39 6.74
C GLU A 92 32.97 30.87 6.92
N ALA A 93 33.84 30.49 7.87
CA ALA A 93 34.30 29.11 8.07
C ALA A 93 33.26 28.13 8.67
N GLY A 94 31.98 28.49 8.74
CA GLY A 94 30.95 27.70 9.43
C GLY A 94 29.53 27.81 8.86
N SER A 95 29.36 28.24 7.61
CA SER A 95 28.03 28.30 6.97
C SER A 95 27.49 26.90 6.66
N SER A 96 26.19 26.67 6.89
CA SER A 96 25.43 25.48 6.50
C SER A 96 25.67 25.11 5.02
N SER A 97 25.82 23.81 4.72
CA SER A 97 26.11 23.27 3.38
C SER A 97 25.06 23.70 2.34
N ALA A 98 23.81 23.83 2.77
CA ALA A 98 22.68 24.21 1.94
C ALA A 98 22.94 25.53 1.19
N VAL A 99 23.44 26.58 1.87
CA VAL A 99 23.64 27.92 1.28
C VAL A 99 24.71 27.92 0.17
N GLN A 100 25.71 27.05 0.28
CA GLN A 100 26.78 26.90 -0.71
C GLN A 100 26.25 26.15 -1.95
N ASP A 101 25.38 25.16 -1.75
CA ASP A 101 24.73 24.42 -2.83
C ASP A 101 23.84 25.34 -3.70
N LEU A 102 23.10 26.29 -3.10
CA LEU A 102 22.34 27.28 -3.88
C LEU A 102 23.20 28.12 -4.80
N THR A 103 24.39 28.50 -4.35
CA THR A 103 25.29 29.32 -5.16
C THR A 103 25.91 28.54 -6.33
N LEU A 104 26.09 27.23 -6.19
CA LEU A 104 26.47 26.34 -7.29
C LEU A 104 25.33 26.17 -8.30
N LEU A 105 24.07 26.26 -7.85
CA LEU A 105 22.88 26.18 -8.69
C LEU A 105 22.51 27.51 -9.40
N ASN A 106 23.07 28.66 -8.98
CA ASN A 106 22.77 29.99 -9.52
C ASN A 106 24.06 30.81 -9.85
N PRO A 107 24.89 30.32 -10.79
CA PRO A 107 26.24 30.85 -11.06
C PRO A 107 26.29 32.29 -11.57
N GLU A 108 25.19 32.83 -12.07
CA GLU A 108 25.08 34.20 -12.60
C GLU A 108 25.07 35.31 -11.53
N LEU A 109 24.88 34.95 -10.26
CA LEU A 109 24.70 35.92 -9.16
C LEU A 109 26.03 36.44 -8.58
N ILE A 110 27.15 35.79 -8.88
CA ILE A 110 28.49 36.19 -8.44
C ILE A 110 29.47 36.16 -9.62
N SER A 111 30.31 37.18 -9.77
CA SER A 111 31.33 37.19 -10.82
C SER A 111 32.42 36.15 -10.51
N ALA A 112 33.08 35.63 -11.55
CA ALA A 112 34.20 34.71 -11.40
C ALA A 112 35.29 35.28 -10.47
N ASP A 113 35.62 36.57 -10.62
CA ASP A 113 36.59 37.26 -9.75
C ASP A 113 36.11 37.37 -8.29
N GLY A 114 34.82 37.61 -8.09
CA GLY A 114 34.21 37.67 -6.76
C GLY A 114 34.22 36.32 -6.04
N LEU A 115 33.94 35.23 -6.78
CA LEU A 115 33.98 33.87 -6.26
C LEU A 115 35.42 33.43 -5.94
N VAL A 116 36.38 33.73 -6.82
CA VAL A 116 37.81 33.49 -6.58
C VAL A 116 38.29 34.20 -5.31
N SER A 117 37.92 35.48 -5.13
CA SER A 117 38.28 36.24 -3.93
C SER A 117 37.67 35.64 -2.66
N ALA A 118 36.42 35.16 -2.72
CA ALA A 118 35.74 34.62 -1.56
C ALA A 118 36.23 33.23 -1.17
N LEU A 119 36.48 32.35 -2.15
CA LEU A 119 37.08 31.02 -1.94
C LEU A 119 38.50 31.13 -1.39
N THR A 120 39.30 32.09 -1.86
CA THR A 120 40.64 32.35 -1.31
C THR A 120 40.56 32.72 0.17
N LYS A 121 39.64 33.62 0.52
CA LYS A 121 39.41 34.03 1.91
C LYS A 121 38.88 32.89 2.79
N ARG A 122 38.10 31.96 2.22
CA ARG A 122 37.62 30.74 2.90
C ARG A 122 38.78 29.81 3.25
N ILE A 123 39.70 29.60 2.31
CA ILE A 123 40.92 28.80 2.52
C ILE A 123 41.72 29.39 3.69
N ASP A 124 41.98 30.69 3.69
CA ASP A 124 42.70 31.37 4.78
C ASP A 124 42.00 31.25 6.15
N ASN A 125 40.66 31.17 6.16
CA ASN A 125 39.89 31.01 7.39
C ASN A 125 39.90 29.55 7.88
N LEU A 126 39.73 28.58 6.98
CA LEU A 126 39.80 27.15 7.30
C LEU A 126 41.19 26.76 7.82
N GLU A 127 42.26 27.30 7.23
CA GLU A 127 43.63 27.08 7.71
C GLU A 127 43.86 27.63 9.11
N ARG A 128 43.34 28.83 9.40
CA ARG A 128 43.44 29.44 10.75
C ARG A 128 42.63 28.67 11.80
N GLU A 129 41.45 28.16 11.44
CA GLU A 129 40.64 27.34 12.34
C GLU A 129 41.31 25.99 12.62
N LEU A 130 41.93 25.36 11.60
CA LEU A 130 42.70 24.13 11.75
C LEU A 130 43.91 24.35 12.68
N GLU A 131 44.64 25.46 12.50
CA GLU A 131 45.79 25.82 13.35
C GLU A 131 45.37 26.11 14.80
N ARG A 132 44.24 26.80 15.02
CA ARG A 132 43.67 27.03 16.35
C ARG A 132 43.25 25.72 17.02
N ALA A 133 42.60 24.84 16.27
CA ALA A 133 42.20 23.53 16.78
C ALA A 133 43.44 22.72 17.18
N ASP A 134 44.47 22.67 16.34
CA ASP A 134 45.73 21.96 16.62
C ASP A 134 46.47 22.53 17.85
N ASN A 135 46.51 23.85 18.00
CA ASN A 135 47.13 24.49 19.18
C ASN A 135 46.35 24.23 20.46
N ARG A 136 45.01 24.24 20.41
CA ARG A 136 44.16 23.94 21.57
C ARG A 136 44.25 22.47 22.00
N CYS A 137 44.45 21.55 21.04
CA CYS A 137 44.73 20.15 21.34
C CYS A 137 46.10 19.98 22.04
N LYS A 138 47.12 20.73 21.62
CA LYS A 138 48.43 20.74 22.31
C LYS A 138 48.33 21.28 23.74
N GLU A 139 47.62 22.37 23.96
CA GLU A 139 47.40 22.94 25.31
C GLU A 139 46.63 21.97 26.23
N LEU A 140 45.64 21.24 25.71
CA LEU A 140 44.87 20.24 26.45
C LEU A 140 45.64 18.91 26.68
N SER A 141 46.76 18.70 25.98
CA SER A 141 47.63 17.52 26.12
C SER A 141 48.54 17.55 27.35
N GLU A 142 48.64 18.72 27.99
CA GLU A 142 49.52 18.95 29.15
C GLU A 142 48.77 18.81 30.50
N SER A 143 47.46 18.54 30.50
CA SER A 143 46.66 18.31 31.71
C SER A 143 46.01 16.90 31.70
N ASP A 144 46.46 16.02 32.61
CA ASP A 144 46.01 14.63 32.70
C ASP A 144 44.58 14.48 33.26
N ASP A 145 43.75 13.72 32.51
CA ASP A 145 42.80 12.67 32.96
C ASP A 145 41.66 12.37 31.95
N ASN A 146 41.58 13.03 30.77
CA ASN A 146 40.52 12.75 29.77
C ASN A 146 40.99 12.69 28.30
N TRP A 147 42.28 12.41 28.09
CA TRP A 147 43.00 12.57 26.82
C TRP A 147 42.48 11.75 25.61
N PRO A 148 42.06 10.47 25.72
CA PRO A 148 41.71 9.67 24.54
C PRO A 148 40.41 10.11 23.82
N LEU A 149 39.38 10.50 24.58
CA LEU A 149 38.09 10.91 24.01
C LEU A 149 38.18 12.30 23.36
N VAL A 150 38.89 13.23 24.01
CA VAL A 150 39.17 14.58 23.48
C VAL A 150 40.00 14.51 22.20
N ARG A 151 40.99 13.61 22.14
CA ARG A 151 41.78 13.35 20.93
C ARG A 151 40.93 12.81 19.79
N THR A 152 40.03 11.87 20.08
CA THR A 152 39.13 11.29 19.05
C THR A 152 38.16 12.33 18.47
N VAL A 153 37.61 13.20 19.32
CA VAL A 153 36.74 14.31 18.86
C VAL A 153 37.54 15.32 18.04
N HIS A 154 38.78 15.61 18.44
CA HIS A 154 39.67 16.51 17.72
C HIS A 154 40.10 15.94 16.35
N ASP A 155 40.49 14.66 16.29
CA ASP A 155 40.87 13.98 15.06
C ASP A 155 39.71 13.99 14.05
N ARG A 156 38.47 13.73 14.50
CA ARG A 156 37.27 13.83 13.67
C ARG A 156 37.04 15.25 13.12
N LEU A 157 37.21 16.29 13.94
CA LEU A 157 37.07 17.68 13.51
C LEU A 157 38.15 18.05 12.49
N ARG A 158 39.38 17.60 12.72
CA ARG A 158 40.53 17.80 11.84
C ARG A 158 40.33 17.14 10.49
N GLU A 159 39.83 15.90 10.45
CA GLU A 159 39.53 15.17 9.22
C GLU A 159 38.44 15.86 8.39
N ARG A 160 37.38 16.35 9.04
CA ARG A 160 36.31 17.11 8.38
C ARG A 160 36.83 18.41 7.76
N GLN A 161 37.60 19.20 8.53
CA GLN A 161 38.17 20.47 8.04
C GLN A 161 39.22 20.26 6.94
N THR A 162 40.02 19.20 7.03
CA THR A 162 41.02 18.86 6.01
C THR A 162 40.36 18.45 4.69
N SER A 163 39.29 17.65 4.76
CA SER A 163 38.53 17.22 3.59
C SER A 163 37.86 18.41 2.88
N GLU A 164 37.27 19.31 3.66
CA GLU A 164 36.70 20.57 3.16
C GLU A 164 37.76 21.45 2.48
N LEU A 165 38.92 21.65 3.12
CA LEU A 165 40.03 22.43 2.57
C LEU A 165 40.50 21.87 1.21
N ALA A 166 40.61 20.54 1.10
CA ALA A 166 41.01 19.87 -0.14
C ALA A 166 39.99 20.09 -1.26
N TRP A 167 38.70 20.00 -0.94
CA TRP A 167 37.62 20.25 -1.90
C TRP A 167 37.58 21.72 -2.38
N VAL A 168 37.65 22.68 -1.45
CA VAL A 168 37.64 24.12 -1.79
C VAL A 168 38.83 24.51 -2.67
N ARG A 169 40.02 23.97 -2.39
CA ARG A 169 41.21 24.18 -3.24
C ARG A 169 41.03 23.60 -4.64
N SER A 170 40.48 22.39 -4.75
CA SER A 170 40.18 21.75 -6.03
C SER A 170 39.18 22.58 -6.85
N LEU A 171 38.12 23.08 -6.21
CA LEU A 171 37.12 23.94 -6.84
C LEU A 171 37.72 25.27 -7.34
N LEU A 172 38.56 25.91 -6.53
CA LEU A 172 39.25 27.15 -6.91
C LEU A 172 40.11 26.97 -8.17
N GLU A 173 40.85 25.86 -8.26
CA GLU A 173 41.66 25.54 -9.44
C GLU A 173 40.81 25.25 -10.68
N GLN A 174 39.68 24.54 -10.53
CA GLN A 174 38.74 24.31 -11.63
C GLN A 174 38.14 25.62 -12.17
N ILE A 175 37.82 26.57 -11.30
CA ILE A 175 37.30 27.89 -11.68
C ILE A 175 38.38 28.72 -12.39
N LYS A 176 39.61 28.77 -11.86
CA LYS A 176 40.75 29.47 -12.49
C LYS A 176 41.12 28.88 -13.85
N ALA A 177 40.99 27.57 -14.02
CA ALA A 177 41.24 26.88 -15.29
C ALA A 177 40.17 27.16 -16.36
N GLY A 178 39.12 27.94 -16.07
CA GLY A 178 38.05 28.23 -17.01
C GLY A 178 37.15 27.03 -17.31
N HIS A 179 37.20 25.97 -16.48
CA HIS A 179 36.30 24.82 -16.56
C HIS A 179 34.90 25.17 -16.02
N TRP A 180 34.74 26.34 -15.41
CA TRP A 180 33.45 26.95 -15.11
C TRP A 180 32.81 27.55 -16.38
N ARG A 181 32.21 26.70 -17.22
CA ARG A 181 31.48 27.14 -18.43
C ARG A 181 29.98 27.22 -18.17
N MET A 182 29.43 28.43 -18.25
CA MET A 182 27.98 28.65 -18.35
C MET A 182 27.42 27.82 -19.52
N ARG A 183 26.43 26.95 -19.25
CA ARG A 183 25.74 26.19 -20.31
C ARG A 183 25.18 27.20 -21.34
N PRO A 184 25.51 27.10 -22.64
CA PRO A 184 24.80 27.88 -23.64
C PRO A 184 23.36 27.37 -23.70
N ARG A 185 22.40 28.30 -23.81
CA ARG A 185 20.98 27.96 -24.03
C ARG A 185 20.88 27.01 -25.24
N PRO A 186 20.27 25.82 -25.10
CA PRO A 186 20.16 24.89 -26.21
C PRO A 186 19.27 25.48 -27.32
N ASP A 187 19.67 25.17 -28.54
CA ASP A 187 19.00 25.60 -29.76
C ASP A 187 17.56 25.07 -29.87
N SER A 188 16.78 25.76 -30.69
CA SER A 188 15.32 25.66 -30.77
C SER A 188 14.78 24.40 -31.48
N SER A 189 15.62 23.41 -31.81
CA SER A 189 15.22 22.23 -32.58
C SER A 189 14.77 21.02 -31.74
N GLY A 190 15.12 20.95 -30.45
CA GLY A 190 14.64 19.90 -29.52
C GLY A 190 13.35 20.25 -28.76
N ARG A 191 12.81 21.47 -28.97
CA ARG A 191 11.68 22.01 -28.21
C ARG A 191 10.37 21.24 -28.37
N LEU A 192 10.21 20.45 -29.43
CA LEU A 192 8.98 19.72 -29.66
C LEU A 192 8.84 18.45 -28.81
N ASN A 193 9.91 17.92 -28.18
CA ASN A 193 9.77 16.68 -27.37
C ASN A 193 9.97 16.86 -25.86
N LEU A 194 10.79 17.83 -25.41
CA LEU A 194 10.91 18.11 -23.96
C LEU A 194 9.77 18.99 -23.45
N ALA A 195 9.30 19.98 -24.23
CA ALA A 195 8.14 20.79 -23.84
C ALA A 195 6.84 19.98 -23.85
N GLN A 196 6.77 18.91 -24.65
CA GLN A 196 5.63 17.99 -24.69
C GLN A 196 5.69 16.96 -23.55
N ARG A 197 6.90 16.54 -23.13
CA ARG A 197 7.14 15.76 -21.90
C ARG A 197 7.01 16.57 -20.61
N ILE A 198 7.26 17.88 -20.64
CA ILE A 198 6.96 18.82 -19.54
C ILE A 198 5.47 19.22 -19.57
N ALA A 199 4.80 19.11 -20.72
CA ALA A 199 3.36 19.32 -20.82
C ALA A 199 2.55 18.17 -20.21
N ASP A 200 3.06 16.94 -20.25
CA ASP A 200 2.62 15.87 -19.34
C ASP A 200 3.37 16.01 -18.01
N LYS A 201 2.84 16.82 -17.08
CA LYS A 201 3.44 17.05 -15.74
C LYS A 201 3.70 15.76 -14.93
N ARG A 202 3.09 14.64 -15.31
CA ARG A 202 3.07 13.40 -14.53
C ARG A 202 4.18 12.44 -14.98
N VAL A 203 4.99 11.98 -14.03
CA VAL A 203 6.11 11.05 -14.25
C VAL A 203 5.70 9.59 -14.14
N GLY A 204 4.56 9.31 -13.49
CA GLY A 204 4.03 7.95 -13.34
C GLY A 204 2.68 7.91 -12.63
N ALA A 205 2.11 6.71 -12.55
CA ALA A 205 0.88 6.43 -11.85
C ALA A 205 1.12 5.54 -10.62
N PHE A 206 0.25 5.68 -9.64
CA PHE A 206 0.22 4.88 -8.42
C PHE A 206 -1.19 4.37 -8.17
N THR A 207 -1.29 3.13 -7.67
CA THR A 207 -2.54 2.60 -7.15
C THR A 207 -2.27 1.71 -5.94
N PHE A 208 -3.03 1.91 -4.87
CA PHE A 208 -3.20 0.88 -3.87
C PHE A 208 -4.13 -0.20 -4.42
N VAL A 209 -3.78 -1.46 -4.19
CA VAL A 209 -4.68 -2.60 -4.36
C VAL A 209 -4.90 -3.25 -2.99
N LEU A 210 -6.10 -3.09 -2.45
CA LEU A 210 -6.48 -3.65 -1.15
C LEU A 210 -7.27 -4.94 -1.37
N HIS A 211 -6.79 -6.08 -0.90
CA HIS A 211 -7.46 -7.38 -1.03
C HIS A 211 -8.22 -7.72 0.26
N SER A 212 -9.55 -7.65 0.21
CA SER A 212 -10.43 -8.00 1.34
C SER A 212 -10.94 -9.43 1.19
N HIS A 213 -10.58 -10.27 2.14
CA HIS A 213 -11.00 -11.66 2.16
C HIS A 213 -11.11 -12.22 3.57
N LEU A 214 -12.22 -12.92 3.81
CA LEU A 214 -12.38 -13.85 4.91
C LEU A 214 -13.06 -15.11 4.36
N PRO A 215 -12.74 -16.30 4.89
CA PRO A 215 -13.43 -17.53 4.52
C PRO A 215 -14.93 -17.43 4.87
N TYR A 216 -15.70 -18.41 4.41
CA TYR A 216 -17.10 -18.50 4.83
C TYR A 216 -17.18 -18.81 6.33
N CYS A 217 -17.57 -17.85 7.15
CA CYS A 217 -17.60 -17.90 8.61
C CYS A 217 -19.01 -17.75 9.20
N ARG A 218 -20.00 -17.32 8.40
CA ARG A 218 -21.41 -17.24 8.80
C ARG A 218 -21.88 -18.55 9.44
N MET A 219 -22.51 -18.43 10.60
CA MET A 219 -23.04 -19.49 11.48
C MET A 219 -22.07 -20.63 11.80
N SER A 220 -20.75 -20.40 11.67
CA SER A 220 -19.72 -21.44 11.76
C SER A 220 -18.92 -21.38 13.07
N GLY A 221 -19.52 -20.80 14.12
CA GLY A 221 -18.86 -20.47 15.40
C GLY A 221 -18.92 -18.95 15.65
N ARG A 222 -19.01 -18.53 16.92
CA ARG A 222 -18.95 -17.10 17.30
C ARG A 222 -17.57 -16.70 17.78
N TRP A 223 -17.02 -17.36 18.80
CA TRP A 223 -15.72 -17.06 19.43
C TRP A 223 -14.92 -18.36 19.68
N PRO A 224 -13.57 -18.39 19.53
CA PRO A 224 -12.67 -17.32 19.05
C PRO A 224 -12.45 -17.32 17.52
N HIS A 225 -13.12 -18.23 16.80
CA HIS A 225 -13.00 -18.40 15.35
C HIS A 225 -14.40 -18.56 14.75
N GLY A 226 -14.70 -17.83 13.68
CA GLY A 226 -16.02 -17.81 13.05
C GLY A 226 -16.48 -16.39 12.72
N GLU A 227 -17.73 -16.06 13.04
CA GLU A 227 -18.32 -14.76 12.67
C GLU A 227 -17.62 -13.55 13.27
N GLU A 228 -16.94 -13.70 14.42
CA GLU A 228 -16.20 -12.60 15.03
C GLU A 228 -15.11 -12.03 14.11
N TRP A 229 -14.48 -12.83 13.25
CA TRP A 229 -13.52 -12.31 12.26
C TRP A 229 -14.16 -11.32 11.29
N LEU A 230 -15.42 -11.56 10.88
CA LEU A 230 -16.17 -10.63 10.03
C LEU A 230 -16.47 -9.34 10.79
N HIS A 231 -16.85 -9.45 12.08
CA HIS A 231 -17.22 -8.30 12.89
C HIS A 231 -16.00 -7.45 13.28
N GLU A 232 -14.87 -8.07 13.62
CA GLU A 232 -13.60 -7.38 13.85
C GLU A 232 -13.17 -6.63 12.57
N ALA A 233 -13.20 -7.28 11.40
CA ALA A 233 -12.87 -6.64 10.14
C ALA A 233 -13.85 -5.49 9.78
N LEU A 234 -15.15 -5.66 10.04
CA LEU A 234 -16.14 -4.59 9.86
C LEU A 234 -15.83 -3.39 10.76
N ALA A 235 -15.63 -3.62 12.06
CA ALA A 235 -15.46 -2.56 13.06
C ALA A 235 -14.11 -1.84 12.95
N GLU A 236 -13.04 -2.57 12.64
CA GLU A 236 -11.69 -2.03 12.66
C GLU A 236 -11.18 -1.65 11.26
N THR A 237 -11.71 -2.25 10.19
CA THR A 237 -11.20 -2.04 8.82
C THR A 237 -12.26 -1.42 7.89
N TYR A 238 -13.35 -2.12 7.60
CA TYR A 238 -14.23 -1.74 6.49
C TYR A 238 -15.05 -0.47 6.77
N VAL A 239 -15.62 -0.34 7.97
CA VAL A 239 -16.39 0.87 8.33
C VAL A 239 -15.46 2.09 8.41
N PRO A 240 -14.31 2.05 9.12
CA PRO A 240 -13.36 3.16 9.12
C PRO A 240 -12.80 3.52 7.73
N LEU A 241 -12.55 2.51 6.88
CA LEU A 241 -12.09 2.74 5.51
C LEU A 241 -13.15 3.46 4.69
N LEU A 242 -14.40 2.98 4.72
CA LEU A 242 -15.50 3.63 4.02
C LEU A 242 -15.71 5.06 4.52
N GLU A 243 -15.67 5.29 5.83
CA GLU A 243 -15.72 6.62 6.42
C GLU A 243 -14.65 7.55 5.83
N THR A 244 -13.39 7.11 5.88
CA THR A 244 -12.24 7.87 5.37
C THR A 244 -12.41 8.21 3.88
N LEU A 245 -12.88 7.26 3.07
CA LEU A 245 -13.09 7.46 1.64
C LEU A 245 -14.27 8.39 1.34
N PHE A 246 -15.36 8.33 2.12
CA PHE A 246 -16.47 9.27 1.98
C PHE A 246 -16.07 10.68 2.43
N ASP A 247 -15.30 10.83 3.52
CA ASP A 247 -14.77 12.13 3.94
C ASP A 247 -13.91 12.75 2.85
N MET A 248 -13.02 11.97 2.25
CA MET A 248 -12.22 12.42 1.12
C MET A 248 -13.07 12.80 -0.10
N ALA A 249 -14.15 12.08 -0.37
CA ALA A 249 -15.06 12.39 -1.47
C ALA A 249 -15.82 13.69 -1.23
N GLU A 250 -16.28 13.91 0.00
CA GLU A 250 -16.96 15.14 0.45
C GLU A 250 -16.01 16.35 0.42
N ASP A 251 -14.75 16.14 0.79
CA ASP A 251 -13.65 17.11 0.65
C ASP A 251 -13.20 17.32 -0.81
N GLN A 252 -13.82 16.62 -1.77
CA GLN A 252 -13.50 16.68 -3.20
C GLN A 252 -12.04 16.33 -3.53
N VAL A 253 -11.41 15.46 -2.73
CA VAL A 253 -10.08 14.94 -3.01
C VAL A 253 -10.15 14.01 -4.22
N PRO A 254 -9.36 14.23 -5.29
CA PRO A 254 -9.40 13.41 -6.50
C PRO A 254 -8.60 12.12 -6.34
N PHE A 255 -8.97 11.28 -5.36
CA PHE A 255 -8.30 10.02 -5.09
C PHE A 255 -8.80 8.89 -5.99
N GLN A 256 -7.93 7.92 -6.26
CA GLN A 256 -8.27 6.65 -6.89
C GLN A 256 -7.49 5.49 -6.28
N LEU A 257 -8.16 4.35 -6.08
CA LEU A 257 -7.57 3.09 -5.63
C LEU A 257 -8.40 1.90 -6.10
N THR A 258 -7.81 0.72 -5.99
CA THR A 258 -8.45 -0.56 -6.36
C THR A 258 -8.71 -1.37 -5.09
N ILE A 259 -9.92 -1.90 -4.91
CA ILE A 259 -10.30 -2.72 -3.77
C ILE A 259 -10.87 -4.04 -4.28
N GLY A 260 -10.26 -5.15 -3.91
CA GLY A 260 -10.76 -6.49 -4.16
C GLY A 260 -11.68 -6.93 -3.04
N LEU A 261 -12.93 -7.23 -3.38
CA LEU A 261 -13.88 -7.87 -2.48
C LEU A 261 -14.09 -9.29 -2.97
N THR A 262 -13.66 -10.28 -2.20
CA THR A 262 -13.92 -11.68 -2.59
C THR A 262 -15.43 -11.95 -2.62
N PRO A 263 -15.92 -12.76 -3.55
CA PRO A 263 -17.34 -13.05 -3.66
C PRO A 263 -17.91 -13.63 -2.36
N VAL A 264 -17.24 -14.62 -1.75
CA VAL A 264 -17.65 -15.20 -0.47
C VAL A 264 -17.73 -14.17 0.67
N LEU A 265 -16.83 -13.19 0.74
CA LEU A 265 -16.93 -12.09 1.71
C LEU A 265 -18.13 -11.19 1.40
N THR A 266 -18.32 -10.85 0.12
CA THR A 266 -19.44 -10.01 -0.33
C THR A 266 -20.80 -10.63 -0.01
N GLU A 267 -20.95 -11.94 -0.20
CA GLU A 267 -22.15 -12.69 0.19
C GLU A 267 -22.44 -12.57 1.69
N GLN A 268 -21.41 -12.72 2.52
CA GLN A 268 -21.55 -12.69 3.97
C GLN A 268 -21.87 -11.29 4.50
N LEU A 269 -21.17 -10.27 4.02
CA LEU A 269 -21.41 -8.88 4.45
C LEU A 269 -22.79 -8.35 4.00
N ALA A 270 -23.38 -8.94 2.96
CA ALA A 270 -24.72 -8.63 2.51
C ALA A 270 -25.82 -9.44 3.24
N ASP A 271 -25.46 -10.46 4.01
CA ASP A 271 -26.43 -11.31 4.71
C ASP A 271 -27.01 -10.60 5.95
N MET A 272 -28.32 -10.75 6.15
CA MET A 272 -29.03 -10.06 7.23
C MET A 272 -28.59 -10.53 8.62
N ASP A 273 -28.30 -11.81 8.81
CA ASP A 273 -27.90 -12.32 10.13
C ASP A 273 -26.53 -11.76 10.53
N VAL A 274 -25.59 -11.67 9.57
CA VAL A 274 -24.27 -11.06 9.79
C VAL A 274 -24.42 -9.58 10.14
N ARG A 275 -25.32 -8.84 9.47
CA ARG A 275 -25.56 -7.43 9.76
C ARG A 275 -26.17 -7.22 11.15
N GLU A 276 -27.08 -8.09 11.58
CA GLU A 276 -27.69 -8.03 12.92
C GLU A 276 -26.68 -8.43 14.00
N HIS A 277 -25.91 -9.50 13.79
CA HIS A 277 -24.87 -9.94 14.72
C HIS A 277 -23.74 -8.92 14.86
N PHE A 278 -23.45 -8.13 13.82
CA PHE A 278 -22.48 -7.05 13.93
C PHE A 278 -22.90 -5.96 14.92
N ILE A 279 -24.19 -5.61 14.98
CA ILE A 279 -24.69 -4.64 15.96
C ILE A 279 -24.54 -5.18 17.38
N ILE A 280 -24.89 -6.45 17.59
CA ILE A 280 -24.69 -7.13 18.88
C ILE A 280 -23.21 -7.13 19.28
N TYR A 281 -22.30 -7.41 18.33
CA TYR A 281 -20.87 -7.36 18.59
C TYR A 281 -20.41 -5.96 19.04
N LEU A 282 -20.90 -4.89 18.40
CA LEU A 282 -20.55 -3.52 18.81
C LEU A 282 -21.07 -3.20 20.21
N GLU A 283 -22.31 -3.58 20.54
CA GLU A 283 -22.87 -3.43 21.87
C GLU A 283 -22.03 -4.17 22.93
N GLU A 284 -21.62 -5.41 22.65
CA GLU A 284 -20.74 -6.19 23.53
C GLU A 284 -19.38 -5.49 23.76
N LYS A 285 -18.80 -4.87 22.73
CA LYS A 285 -17.54 -4.11 22.87
C LYS A 285 -17.71 -2.80 23.65
N ILE A 286 -18.83 -2.10 23.45
CA ILE A 286 -19.18 -0.88 24.19
C ILE A 286 -19.41 -1.20 25.68
N ASP A 287 -20.11 -2.28 25.98
CA ASP A 287 -20.35 -2.74 27.35
C ASP A 287 -19.04 -3.16 28.03
N ALA A 288 -18.17 -3.88 27.31
CA ALA A 288 -16.85 -4.26 27.82
C ALA A 288 -15.96 -3.04 28.12
N ALA A 289 -15.96 -2.04 27.24
CA ALA A 289 -15.26 -0.78 27.47
C ALA A 289 -15.85 -0.01 28.67
N SER A 290 -17.18 -0.01 28.82
CA SER A 290 -17.86 0.62 29.97
C SER A 290 -17.49 -0.02 31.30
N ALA A 291 -17.46 -1.36 31.35
CA ALA A 291 -17.02 -2.09 32.52
C ALA A 291 -15.54 -1.80 32.87
N ASP A 292 -14.69 -1.65 31.86
CA ASP A 292 -13.29 -1.26 32.04
C ASP A 292 -13.14 0.17 32.60
N ILE A 293 -13.99 1.11 32.21
CA ILE A 293 -13.99 2.48 32.78
C ILE A 293 -14.23 2.41 34.29
N GLU A 294 -15.25 1.67 34.74
CA GLU A 294 -15.56 1.50 36.17
C GLU A 294 -14.43 0.78 36.91
N ARG A 295 -13.87 -0.28 36.30
CA ARG A 295 -12.78 -1.08 36.87
C ARG A 295 -11.51 -0.26 37.07
N PHE A 296 -11.07 0.48 36.05
CA PHE A 296 -9.87 1.31 36.11
C PHE A 296 -10.06 2.56 36.98
N GLU A 297 -11.27 3.10 37.08
CA GLU A 297 -11.58 4.14 38.06
C GLU A 297 -11.44 3.61 39.50
N ALA A 298 -11.96 2.41 39.78
CA ALA A 298 -11.87 1.79 41.10
C ALA A 298 -10.42 1.44 41.51
N SER A 299 -9.55 1.09 40.54
CA SER A 299 -8.13 0.80 40.77
C SER A 299 -7.22 2.05 40.77
N GLY A 300 -7.74 3.22 40.36
CA GLY A 300 -6.98 4.47 40.24
C GLY A 300 -6.05 4.53 39.03
N GLU A 301 -6.32 3.73 37.99
CA GLU A 301 -5.52 3.62 36.76
C GLU A 301 -5.99 4.62 35.69
N GLU A 302 -5.76 5.92 35.93
CA GLU A 302 -6.35 7.02 35.14
C GLU A 302 -6.03 6.96 33.63
N GLN A 303 -4.82 6.51 33.25
CA GLN A 303 -4.43 6.38 31.84
C GLN A 303 -5.21 5.27 31.14
N LEU A 304 -5.42 4.13 31.80
CA LEU A 304 -6.20 3.02 31.26
C LEU A 304 -7.69 3.37 31.20
N LYS A 305 -8.22 4.07 32.22
CA LYS A 305 -9.57 4.64 32.20
C LYS A 305 -9.78 5.54 30.97
N THR A 306 -8.83 6.43 30.69
CA THR A 306 -8.90 7.32 29.51
C THR A 306 -8.94 6.52 28.21
N LEU A 307 -8.17 5.43 28.11
CA LEU A 307 -8.22 4.56 26.94
C LEU A 307 -9.50 3.71 26.85
N ALA A 308 -10.09 3.32 27.98
CA ALA A 308 -11.38 2.63 28.00
C ALA A 308 -12.49 3.56 27.48
N ILE A 309 -12.47 4.84 27.86
CA ILE A 309 -13.32 5.88 27.26
C ILE A 309 -13.08 5.99 25.75
N PHE A 310 -11.81 6.02 25.32
CA PHE A 310 -11.46 6.03 23.90
C PHE A 310 -12.09 4.84 23.14
N TYR A 311 -12.04 3.62 23.67
CA TYR A 311 -12.65 2.45 23.02
C TYR A 311 -14.18 2.49 23.03
N HIS A 312 -14.78 2.91 24.14
CA HIS A 312 -16.22 3.14 24.22
C HIS A 312 -16.68 4.09 23.11
N ASP A 313 -16.00 5.23 22.98
CA ASP A 313 -16.32 6.25 21.97
C ASP A 313 -16.03 5.75 20.55
N TYR A 314 -14.94 4.99 20.36
CA TYR A 314 -14.58 4.39 19.08
C TYR A 314 -15.67 3.45 18.56
N TYR A 315 -16.09 2.44 19.35
CA TYR A 315 -17.11 1.49 18.91
C TYR A 315 -18.49 2.12 18.77
N THR A 316 -18.81 3.10 19.63
CA THR A 316 -20.02 3.91 19.48
C THR A 316 -20.01 4.67 18.15
N HIS A 317 -18.89 5.32 17.82
CA HIS A 317 -18.72 6.05 16.56
C HIS A 317 -18.83 5.14 15.33
N VAL A 318 -18.16 3.98 15.35
CA VAL A 318 -18.26 2.97 14.29
C VAL A 318 -19.72 2.53 14.09
N GLY A 319 -20.46 2.29 15.17
CA GLY A 319 -21.89 1.96 15.11
C GLY A 319 -22.73 3.07 14.48
N ASN A 320 -22.47 4.33 14.83
CA ASN A 320 -23.15 5.49 14.26
C ASN A 320 -22.85 5.62 12.76
N VAL A 321 -21.58 5.52 12.34
CA VAL A 321 -21.20 5.56 10.92
C VAL A 321 -21.88 4.44 10.15
N TYR A 322 -21.83 3.21 10.65
CA TYR A 322 -22.45 2.05 10.02
C TYR A 322 -23.96 2.26 9.83
N ASN A 323 -24.68 2.66 10.87
CA ASN A 323 -26.13 2.81 10.81
C ASN A 323 -26.58 4.06 10.03
N GLU A 324 -25.98 5.22 10.30
CA GLU A 324 -26.45 6.50 9.78
C GLU A 324 -25.90 6.82 8.40
N ARG A 325 -24.58 6.68 8.21
CA ARG A 325 -23.90 7.07 6.96
C ARG A 325 -23.93 5.95 5.92
N LEU A 326 -23.77 4.71 6.36
CA LEU A 326 -23.73 3.54 5.48
C LEU A 326 -25.09 2.85 5.34
N GLY A 327 -26.09 3.19 6.17
CA GLY A 327 -27.42 2.56 6.13
C GLY A 327 -27.40 1.08 6.53
N GLY A 328 -26.37 0.68 7.28
CA GLY A 328 -26.04 -0.69 7.62
C GLY A 328 -25.62 -1.54 6.41
N ASP A 329 -25.29 -0.97 5.25
CA ASP A 329 -24.97 -1.71 4.02
C ASP A 329 -23.58 -1.29 3.48
N VAL A 330 -22.55 -2.01 3.93
CA VAL A 330 -21.17 -1.77 3.48
C VAL A 330 -20.96 -2.11 2.01
N ILE A 331 -21.68 -3.10 1.47
CA ILE A 331 -21.57 -3.49 0.05
C ILE A 331 -22.17 -2.40 -0.84
N GLY A 332 -23.35 -1.90 -0.48
CA GLY A 332 -23.95 -0.72 -1.11
C GLY A 332 -23.07 0.51 -0.98
N ALA A 333 -22.40 0.71 0.16
CA ALA A 333 -21.47 1.82 0.36
C ALA A 333 -20.25 1.76 -0.58
N PHE A 334 -19.58 0.60 -0.69
CA PHE A 334 -18.51 0.40 -1.68
C PHE A 334 -19.01 0.61 -3.11
N LYS A 335 -20.22 0.11 -3.42
CA LYS A 335 -20.85 0.32 -4.72
C LYS A 335 -21.02 1.81 -5.04
N ARG A 336 -21.47 2.63 -4.07
CA ARG A 336 -21.62 4.10 -4.26
C ARG A 336 -20.30 4.76 -4.64
N LEU A 337 -19.19 4.41 -3.97
CA LEU A 337 -17.86 4.94 -4.30
C LEU A 337 -17.38 4.50 -5.69
N GLN A 338 -17.65 3.24 -6.08
CA GLN A 338 -17.34 2.75 -7.41
C GLN A 338 -18.18 3.43 -8.49
N ASP A 339 -19.48 3.64 -8.25
CA ASP A 339 -20.37 4.32 -9.17
C ASP A 339 -19.95 5.78 -9.37
N ALA A 340 -19.39 6.41 -8.33
CA ALA A 340 -18.79 7.75 -8.40
C ALA A 340 -17.43 7.80 -9.14
N GLY A 341 -16.84 6.65 -9.48
CA GLY A 341 -15.55 6.57 -10.17
C GLY A 341 -14.32 6.85 -9.30
N LEU A 342 -14.50 6.85 -7.97
CA LEU A 342 -13.44 7.10 -6.98
C LEU A 342 -12.65 5.83 -6.66
N ILE A 343 -13.28 4.66 -6.76
CA ILE A 343 -12.62 3.37 -6.58
C ILE A 343 -12.97 2.41 -7.72
N GLU A 344 -12.13 1.41 -7.93
CA GLU A 344 -12.48 0.22 -8.69
C GLU A 344 -12.68 -0.96 -7.73
N LEU A 345 -13.85 -1.60 -7.79
CA LEU A 345 -14.04 -2.89 -7.13
C LEU A 345 -13.66 -4.01 -8.09
N ILE A 346 -12.78 -4.90 -7.65
CA ILE A 346 -12.35 -6.09 -8.39
C ILE A 346 -12.88 -7.36 -7.71
N THR A 347 -13.07 -8.42 -8.49
CA THR A 347 -13.57 -9.71 -7.98
C THR A 347 -12.43 -10.69 -7.69
N SER A 348 -12.76 -11.90 -7.27
CA SER A 348 -11.85 -13.05 -7.16
C SER A 348 -12.57 -14.34 -7.55
N ALA A 349 -11.92 -15.48 -7.40
CA ALA A 349 -12.60 -16.78 -7.39
C ALA A 349 -13.67 -16.81 -6.28
N ALA A 350 -14.79 -17.48 -6.52
CA ALA A 350 -15.97 -17.49 -5.65
C ALA A 350 -15.64 -17.60 -4.16
N THR A 351 -14.88 -18.63 -3.79
CA THR A 351 -14.49 -18.92 -2.40
C THR A 351 -13.00 -18.79 -2.20
N HIS A 352 -12.32 -17.99 -3.02
CA HIS A 352 -10.87 -17.85 -2.98
C HIS A 352 -10.14 -19.19 -3.14
N GLY A 353 -10.66 -20.08 -3.99
CA GLY A 353 -10.06 -21.41 -4.18
C GLY A 353 -8.69 -21.34 -4.87
N TYR A 354 -7.74 -22.17 -4.44
CA TYR A 354 -6.36 -22.14 -4.97
C TYR A 354 -6.29 -22.75 -6.39
N LEU A 355 -6.59 -21.91 -7.39
CA LEU A 355 -6.87 -22.31 -8.77
C LEU A 355 -5.78 -23.18 -9.43
N PRO A 356 -4.47 -22.93 -9.23
CA PRO A 356 -3.43 -23.76 -9.87
C PRO A 356 -3.49 -25.25 -9.54
N LEU A 357 -3.97 -25.62 -8.35
CA LEU A 357 -3.98 -27.01 -7.85
C LEU A 357 -5.32 -27.74 -8.05
N LEU A 358 -6.33 -27.06 -8.61
CA LEU A 358 -7.58 -27.70 -9.01
C LEU A 358 -7.33 -28.57 -10.25
N VAL A 359 -7.71 -29.84 -10.20
CA VAL A 359 -7.41 -30.79 -11.30
C VAL A 359 -8.42 -30.71 -12.43
N ARG A 360 -9.63 -30.22 -12.14
CA ARG A 360 -10.68 -30.02 -13.15
C ARG A 360 -10.77 -28.58 -13.63
N ASP A 361 -10.69 -28.42 -14.95
CA ASP A 361 -10.90 -27.13 -15.62
C ASP A 361 -12.33 -26.61 -15.43
N SER A 362 -13.31 -27.51 -15.21
CA SER A 362 -14.68 -27.19 -14.85
C SER A 362 -14.78 -26.51 -13.47
N SER A 363 -13.94 -26.88 -12.51
CA SER A 363 -13.88 -26.25 -11.19
C SER A 363 -13.26 -24.86 -11.24
N ILE A 364 -12.19 -24.66 -12.01
CA ILE A 364 -11.62 -23.32 -12.25
C ILE A 364 -12.66 -22.41 -12.89
N TYR A 365 -13.34 -22.90 -13.94
CA TYR A 365 -14.42 -22.16 -14.59
C TYR A 365 -15.58 -21.85 -13.63
N GLY A 366 -16.04 -22.83 -12.86
CA GLY A 366 -17.11 -22.67 -11.87
C GLY A 366 -16.78 -21.62 -10.80
N GLN A 367 -15.55 -21.63 -10.27
CA GLN A 367 -15.02 -20.63 -9.34
C GLN A 367 -15.07 -19.21 -9.93
N ILE A 368 -14.63 -19.04 -11.19
CA ILE A 368 -14.62 -17.73 -11.87
C ILE A 368 -16.05 -17.27 -12.20
N GLN A 369 -16.92 -18.15 -12.71
CA GLN A 369 -18.29 -17.78 -13.06
C GLN A 369 -19.12 -17.39 -11.83
N ALA A 370 -19.05 -18.17 -10.75
CA ALA A 370 -19.71 -17.83 -9.50
C ALA A 370 -19.22 -16.48 -8.94
N GLY A 371 -17.92 -16.21 -9.04
CA GLY A 371 -17.37 -14.92 -8.60
C GLY A 371 -17.86 -13.73 -9.43
N ILE A 372 -17.91 -13.87 -10.75
CA ILE A 372 -18.43 -12.85 -11.66
C ILE A 372 -19.92 -12.62 -11.44
N GLU A 373 -20.70 -13.69 -11.27
CA GLU A 373 -22.14 -13.58 -11.08
C GLU A 373 -22.50 -12.94 -9.73
N SER A 374 -21.79 -13.32 -8.67
CA SER A 374 -21.90 -12.65 -7.37
C SER A 374 -21.59 -11.16 -7.48
N TYR A 375 -20.48 -10.80 -8.13
CA TYR A 375 -20.10 -9.41 -8.38
C TYR A 375 -21.19 -8.65 -9.16
N ARG A 376 -21.73 -9.22 -10.24
CA ARG A 376 -22.79 -8.59 -11.04
C ARG A 376 -24.04 -8.32 -10.22
N ARG A 377 -24.45 -9.27 -9.38
CA ARG A 377 -25.64 -9.15 -8.55
C ARG A 377 -25.51 -8.02 -7.53
N HIS A 378 -24.35 -7.88 -6.90
CA HIS A 378 -24.11 -6.89 -5.85
C HIS A 378 -23.76 -5.50 -6.40
N PHE A 379 -23.03 -5.41 -7.51
CA PHE A 379 -22.51 -4.14 -8.03
C PHE A 379 -23.17 -3.66 -9.33
N GLY A 380 -24.02 -4.48 -9.96
CA GLY A 380 -24.83 -4.12 -11.12
C GLY A 380 -24.05 -3.99 -12.44
N ARG A 381 -22.80 -4.48 -12.50
CA ARG A 381 -21.93 -4.45 -13.69
C ARG A 381 -20.99 -5.66 -13.68
N SER A 382 -20.37 -5.99 -14.81
CA SER A 382 -19.32 -7.02 -14.85
C SER A 382 -18.00 -6.48 -14.30
N PRO A 383 -17.22 -7.29 -13.56
CA PRO A 383 -15.87 -6.91 -13.15
C PRO A 383 -14.93 -6.91 -14.36
N ARG A 384 -13.90 -6.05 -14.33
CA ARG A 384 -12.86 -5.98 -15.39
C ARG A 384 -11.55 -6.61 -14.95
N THR A 385 -11.25 -6.54 -13.67
CA THR A 385 -10.00 -7.03 -13.08
C THR A 385 -10.34 -8.11 -12.07
N ILE A 386 -9.45 -9.09 -11.91
CA ILE A 386 -9.55 -10.14 -10.92
C ILE A 386 -8.31 -10.18 -10.03
N TRP A 387 -8.53 -10.34 -8.73
CA TRP A 387 -7.51 -10.82 -7.81
C TRP A 387 -7.48 -12.35 -7.90
N LEU A 388 -6.43 -12.93 -8.48
CA LEU A 388 -6.26 -14.39 -8.42
C LEU A 388 -5.98 -14.77 -6.96
N PRO A 389 -6.65 -15.80 -6.40
CA PRO A 389 -6.41 -16.20 -5.03
C PRO A 389 -4.93 -16.40 -4.78
N GLU A 390 -4.42 -15.69 -3.78
CA GLU A 390 -3.00 -15.75 -3.38
C GLU A 390 -1.99 -15.27 -4.45
N CYS A 391 -2.45 -14.45 -5.41
CA CYS A 391 -1.71 -14.15 -6.63
C CYS A 391 -1.20 -15.42 -7.34
N ALA A 392 -1.89 -16.55 -7.14
CA ALA A 392 -1.45 -17.85 -7.59
C ALA A 392 -1.78 -18.03 -9.07
N TYR A 393 -0.74 -18.09 -9.89
CA TYR A 393 -0.83 -18.18 -11.33
C TYR A 393 -0.22 -19.47 -11.84
N ARG A 394 -0.82 -20.04 -12.89
CA ARG A 394 -0.31 -21.20 -13.63
C ARG A 394 -0.43 -20.98 -15.14
N PRO A 395 0.68 -21.07 -15.90
CA PRO A 395 0.64 -21.05 -17.36
C PRO A 395 0.13 -22.38 -17.93
N ALA A 396 -0.13 -22.44 -19.23
CA ALA A 396 -0.52 -23.70 -19.88
C ALA A 396 0.54 -24.79 -19.65
N TYR A 397 0.10 -26.02 -19.37
CA TYR A 397 0.99 -27.17 -19.19
C TYR A 397 0.39 -28.44 -19.79
N ARG A 398 1.26 -29.42 -20.05
CA ARG A 398 0.86 -30.75 -20.48
C ARG A 398 0.79 -31.68 -19.28
N ASP A 399 -0.35 -32.31 -19.06
CA ASP A 399 -0.53 -33.28 -17.99
C ASP A 399 0.11 -34.65 -18.32
N GLU A 400 0.06 -35.58 -17.36
CA GLU A 400 0.62 -36.93 -17.48
C GLU A 400 0.00 -37.75 -18.64
N ASN A 401 -1.23 -37.42 -19.05
CA ASN A 401 -1.94 -38.09 -20.14
C ASN A 401 -1.66 -37.43 -21.50
N GLY A 402 -0.82 -36.40 -21.52
CA GLY A 402 -0.50 -35.64 -22.73
C GLY A 402 -1.55 -34.60 -23.11
N LEU A 403 -2.61 -34.41 -22.32
CA LEU A 403 -3.60 -33.37 -22.53
C LEU A 403 -2.99 -32.02 -22.16
N ILE A 404 -3.26 -31.00 -22.96
CA ILE A 404 -2.80 -29.64 -22.66
C ILE A 404 -3.90 -28.94 -21.88
N ARG A 405 -3.58 -28.52 -20.65
CA ARG A 405 -4.45 -27.68 -19.83
C ARG A 405 -4.13 -26.21 -20.11
N PRO A 406 -5.14 -25.38 -20.40
CA PRO A 406 -4.94 -23.96 -20.69
C PRO A 406 -4.37 -23.22 -19.48
N GLY A 407 -3.67 -22.10 -19.71
CA GLY A 407 -3.24 -21.20 -18.64
C GLY A 407 -4.43 -20.47 -18.03
N LEU A 408 -4.26 -19.94 -16.80
CA LEU A 408 -5.36 -19.24 -16.13
C LEU A 408 -5.85 -18.03 -16.93
N GLU A 409 -4.96 -17.33 -17.64
CA GLU A 409 -5.29 -16.19 -18.50
C GLU A 409 -6.33 -16.52 -19.58
N GLU A 410 -6.41 -17.76 -20.06
CA GLU A 410 -7.41 -18.16 -21.06
C GLU A 410 -8.82 -18.23 -20.45
N PHE A 411 -8.94 -18.68 -19.19
CA PHE A 411 -10.22 -18.66 -18.47
C PHE A 411 -10.64 -17.22 -18.18
N LEU A 412 -9.68 -16.35 -17.81
CA LEU A 412 -9.94 -14.93 -17.57
C LEU A 412 -10.44 -14.24 -18.85
N ALA A 413 -9.77 -14.47 -19.99
CA ALA A 413 -10.18 -13.95 -21.29
C ALA A 413 -11.58 -14.44 -21.67
N GLY A 414 -11.85 -15.75 -21.51
CA GLY A 414 -13.17 -16.34 -21.77
C GLY A 414 -14.28 -15.77 -20.91
N ALA A 415 -13.95 -15.31 -19.70
CA ALA A 415 -14.88 -14.69 -18.76
C ALA A 415 -15.02 -13.16 -18.93
N GLY A 416 -14.27 -12.55 -19.84
CA GLY A 416 -14.30 -11.09 -20.09
C GLY A 416 -13.49 -10.26 -19.10
N LEU A 417 -12.57 -10.87 -18.36
CA LEU A 417 -11.64 -10.19 -17.45
C LEU A 417 -10.40 -9.73 -18.23
N SER A 418 -10.03 -8.46 -18.07
CA SER A 418 -8.96 -7.81 -18.82
C SER A 418 -7.63 -7.70 -18.07
N ALA A 419 -7.61 -7.92 -16.75
CA ALA A 419 -6.39 -7.78 -15.96
C ALA A 419 -6.37 -8.65 -14.69
N PHE A 420 -5.17 -9.06 -14.26
CA PHE A 420 -4.91 -9.69 -12.97
C PHE A 420 -3.55 -9.27 -12.39
N LEU A 421 -3.30 -9.68 -11.14
CA LEU A 421 -2.12 -9.30 -10.35
C LEU A 421 -1.26 -10.52 -10.02
N VAL A 422 0.05 -10.32 -9.96
CA VAL A 422 1.04 -11.36 -9.59
C VAL A 422 2.11 -10.79 -8.65
N GLU A 423 2.88 -11.67 -8.01
CA GLU A 423 4.02 -11.27 -7.18
C GLU A 423 5.22 -10.78 -8.01
N THR A 424 6.06 -9.94 -7.41
CA THR A 424 7.28 -9.33 -7.96
C THR A 424 8.14 -10.32 -8.75
N HIS A 425 8.45 -11.49 -8.16
CA HIS A 425 9.36 -12.47 -8.76
C HIS A 425 8.79 -13.10 -10.03
N ALA A 426 7.46 -13.08 -10.24
CA ALA A 426 6.84 -13.55 -11.47
C ALA A 426 7.08 -12.59 -12.65
N ILE A 427 7.46 -11.33 -12.37
CA ILE A 427 7.77 -10.30 -13.37
C ILE A 427 9.28 -10.08 -13.50
N GLU A 428 9.95 -9.81 -12.38
CA GLU A 428 11.37 -9.42 -12.33
C GLU A 428 12.32 -10.63 -12.29
N GLY A 429 11.79 -11.83 -12.03
CA GLY A 429 12.59 -13.02 -11.76
C GLY A 429 13.33 -12.94 -10.42
N GLY A 430 14.32 -13.81 -10.25
CA GLY A 430 15.08 -13.93 -9.00
C GLY A 430 14.31 -14.63 -7.88
N GLN A 431 14.84 -14.51 -6.66
CA GLN A 431 14.27 -15.13 -5.47
C GLN A 431 12.98 -14.39 -5.03
N PRO A 432 11.99 -15.11 -4.48
CA PRO A 432 10.87 -14.49 -3.79
C PRO A 432 11.35 -13.51 -2.69
N VAL A 433 10.54 -12.50 -2.38
CA VAL A 433 10.84 -11.43 -1.41
C VAL A 433 9.62 -11.14 -0.54
N GLY A 434 9.82 -10.62 0.68
CA GLY A 434 8.72 -10.29 1.60
C GLY A 434 7.92 -11.52 2.04
N LYS A 435 6.56 -11.45 1.97
CA LYS A 435 5.64 -12.55 2.33
C LYS A 435 6.01 -13.87 1.64
N ALA A 436 6.45 -13.80 0.39
CA ALA A 436 6.80 -14.97 -0.39
C ALA A 436 8.19 -15.57 -0.04
N ALA A 437 9.02 -14.85 0.72
CA ALA A 437 10.36 -15.29 1.14
C ALA A 437 10.40 -15.86 2.56
N ASP A 438 9.23 -16.04 3.21
CA ASP A 438 9.14 -16.35 4.64
C ASP A 438 9.87 -15.33 5.54
N GLU A 439 10.08 -14.11 5.06
CA GLU A 439 10.53 -13.00 5.89
C GLU A 439 9.43 -12.67 6.90
N VAL A 440 9.79 -12.49 8.18
CA VAL A 440 8.81 -12.16 9.24
C VAL A 440 8.00 -10.95 8.80
N SER A 441 6.71 -11.18 8.59
CA SER A 441 5.75 -10.17 8.12
C SER A 441 4.76 -9.80 9.22
N ILE A 442 4.30 -8.54 9.22
CA ILE A 442 3.34 -8.05 10.20
C ILE A 442 1.93 -8.59 9.90
N GLY A 443 1.32 -9.27 10.86
CA GLY A 443 0.03 -9.96 10.75
C GLY A 443 0.01 -11.24 11.61
N PRO A 444 -1.06 -12.05 11.55
CA PRO A 444 -1.17 -13.29 12.35
C PRO A 444 -0.14 -14.36 11.93
N TYR A 445 0.62 -14.08 10.88
CA TYR A 445 1.64 -14.92 10.26
C TYR A 445 2.98 -14.92 11.03
N GLY A 446 3.13 -14.07 12.06
CA GLY A 446 4.36 -13.92 12.84
C GLY A 446 4.50 -14.86 14.05
N ALA A 447 3.50 -15.67 14.39
CA ALA A 447 3.52 -16.50 15.59
C ALA A 447 3.68 -18.00 15.25
N VAL A 448 4.84 -18.54 15.65
CA VAL A 448 5.33 -19.93 15.48
C VAL A 448 6.00 -20.20 14.12
N MET A 449 7.30 -19.88 14.03
CA MET A 449 8.17 -20.47 13.02
C MET A 449 8.33 -21.96 13.31
N ARG A 450 7.75 -22.80 12.46
CA ARG A 450 8.29 -24.14 12.22
C ARG A 450 9.31 -23.98 11.11
N ASP A 451 10.55 -24.39 11.36
CA ASP A 451 11.63 -24.35 10.37
C ASP A 451 11.38 -25.40 9.28
N TYR A 452 10.55 -25.04 8.29
CA TYR A 452 10.35 -25.85 7.11
C TYR A 452 11.46 -25.55 6.09
N LEU A 453 12.20 -26.56 5.68
CA LEU A 453 13.19 -26.45 4.61
C LEU A 453 12.48 -26.42 3.24
N VAL A 454 12.07 -25.23 2.79
CA VAL A 454 11.58 -25.06 1.41
C VAL A 454 12.77 -25.26 0.45
N ALA A 455 12.73 -26.31 -0.36
CA ALA A 455 13.81 -26.59 -1.30
C ALA A 455 13.92 -25.44 -2.33
N PRO A 456 15.09 -24.77 -2.46
CA PRO A 456 15.26 -23.72 -3.45
C PRO A 456 15.10 -24.32 -4.86
N ARG A 457 14.07 -23.88 -5.60
CA ARG A 457 13.91 -24.18 -7.03
C ARG A 457 14.74 -23.21 -7.85
N LYS A 458 15.13 -23.64 -9.06
CA LYS A 458 15.97 -22.86 -9.99
C LYS A 458 15.42 -21.46 -10.20
N ASP A 459 16.29 -20.47 -10.05
CA ASP A 459 16.01 -19.06 -10.35
C ASP A 459 15.50 -18.89 -11.78
N PHE A 460 14.39 -18.16 -11.93
CA PHE A 460 13.96 -17.65 -13.23
C PHE A 460 14.71 -16.35 -13.51
N GLU A 461 15.42 -16.27 -14.64
CA GLU A 461 15.97 -15.00 -15.14
C GLU A 461 14.80 -14.18 -15.71
N GLY A 462 14.27 -13.27 -14.90
CA GLY A 462 13.20 -12.36 -15.34
C GLY A 462 13.73 -11.27 -16.25
N GLY A 463 12.88 -10.83 -17.18
CA GLY A 463 13.18 -9.73 -18.11
C GLY A 463 12.23 -8.54 -18.00
N GLY A 464 11.28 -8.59 -17.05
CA GLY A 464 10.27 -7.57 -16.83
C GLY A 464 10.62 -6.59 -15.69
N THR A 465 9.74 -5.63 -15.47
CA THR A 465 9.81 -4.67 -14.37
C THR A 465 8.42 -4.46 -13.78
N THR A 466 8.31 -4.38 -12.45
CA THR A 466 7.02 -4.13 -11.78
C THR A 466 6.46 -2.72 -12.04
N TYR A 467 7.21 -1.85 -12.71
CA TYR A 467 6.81 -0.50 -13.07
C TYR A 467 5.90 -0.41 -14.31
N ARG A 468 5.47 -1.55 -14.89
CA ARG A 468 4.66 -1.61 -16.11
C ARG A 468 3.60 -2.70 -16.05
N ALA A 469 2.57 -2.56 -16.88
CA ALA A 469 1.66 -3.63 -17.23
C ALA A 469 2.15 -4.36 -18.48
N TYR A 470 1.92 -5.68 -18.53
CA TYR A 470 2.22 -6.55 -19.67
C TYR A 470 0.97 -7.24 -20.14
N TYR A 471 0.92 -7.68 -21.39
CA TYR A 471 -0.02 -8.73 -21.78
C TYR A 471 0.57 -10.11 -21.50
N THR A 472 -0.25 -11.00 -20.95
CA THR A 472 0.17 -12.36 -20.65
C THR A 472 0.24 -13.18 -21.93
N ALA A 473 1.39 -13.82 -22.18
CA ALA A 473 1.54 -14.77 -23.28
C ALA A 473 0.83 -16.10 -22.93
N SER A 474 -0.04 -16.56 -23.81
CA SER A 474 -0.66 -17.89 -23.82
C SER A 474 0.09 -18.82 -24.79
N GLN A 475 -0.21 -20.11 -24.72
CA GLN A 475 0.30 -21.14 -25.63
C GLN A 475 0.16 -20.75 -27.12
N ASN A 476 -0.92 -20.06 -27.48
CA ASN A 476 -1.23 -19.69 -28.87
C ASN A 476 -0.87 -18.22 -29.21
N GLY A 477 -0.04 -17.56 -28.40
CA GLY A 477 0.26 -16.14 -28.53
C GLY A 477 -0.54 -15.31 -27.52
N LEU A 478 -1.19 -14.23 -27.95
CA LEU A 478 -2.08 -13.48 -27.07
C LEU A 478 -3.43 -14.16 -26.95
N THR A 479 -4.05 -14.06 -25.77
CA THR A 479 -5.46 -14.40 -25.62
C THR A 479 -6.33 -13.44 -26.44
N ASP A 480 -7.54 -13.89 -26.81
CA ASP A 480 -8.54 -13.05 -27.47
C ASP A 480 -9.83 -13.03 -26.62
N PRO A 481 -10.13 -11.92 -25.91
CA PRO A 481 -9.35 -10.68 -25.83
C PRO A 481 -8.05 -10.84 -25.00
N PRO A 482 -7.06 -9.92 -25.16
CA PRO A 482 -5.81 -9.98 -24.41
C PRO A 482 -6.01 -9.66 -22.92
N VAL A 483 -5.31 -10.38 -22.04
CA VAL A 483 -5.38 -10.18 -20.58
C VAL A 483 -4.06 -9.58 -20.08
N ALA A 484 -4.15 -8.48 -19.36
CA ALA A 484 -3.01 -7.80 -18.77
C ALA A 484 -2.59 -8.42 -17.42
N VAL A 485 -1.30 -8.35 -17.11
CA VAL A 485 -0.71 -8.74 -15.83
C VAL A 485 0.11 -7.58 -15.28
N ILE A 486 -0.04 -7.33 -13.98
CA ILE A 486 0.68 -6.30 -13.23
C ILE A 486 1.33 -6.94 -12.00
N GLY A 487 2.62 -6.67 -11.80
CA GLY A 487 3.35 -7.15 -10.63
C GLY A 487 3.20 -6.21 -9.43
N ARG A 488 3.13 -6.78 -8.23
CA ARG A 488 3.30 -6.05 -6.98
C ARG A 488 4.67 -5.36 -6.95
N ASN A 489 4.72 -4.11 -6.51
CA ASN A 489 6.00 -3.42 -6.31
C ASN A 489 6.64 -3.83 -4.97
N ASN A 490 7.85 -4.40 -5.03
CA ASN A 490 8.53 -4.88 -3.83
C ASN A 490 8.92 -3.77 -2.85
N ARG A 491 9.40 -2.63 -3.34
CA ARG A 491 9.91 -1.54 -2.49
C ARG A 491 8.81 -0.94 -1.62
N THR A 492 7.67 -0.60 -2.22
CA THR A 492 6.51 -0.11 -1.47
C THR A 492 5.89 -1.21 -0.62
N GLY A 493 5.89 -2.46 -1.10
CA GLY A 493 5.45 -3.63 -0.34
C GLY A 493 6.21 -3.80 0.98
N GLN A 494 7.54 -3.90 0.92
CA GLN A 494 8.41 -4.08 2.09
C GLN A 494 8.34 -2.92 3.08
N GLN A 495 8.18 -1.68 2.59
CA GLN A 495 8.10 -0.50 3.44
C GLN A 495 6.90 -0.53 4.42
N VAL A 496 5.88 -1.34 4.12
CA VAL A 496 4.73 -1.56 5.02
C VAL A 496 4.79 -2.94 5.67
N TRP A 497 5.09 -4.00 4.92
CA TRP A 497 4.98 -5.39 5.40
C TRP A 497 6.18 -5.91 6.21
N SER A 498 7.35 -5.25 6.15
CA SER A 498 8.55 -5.72 6.85
C SER A 498 8.35 -5.69 8.37
N ALA A 499 8.56 -6.81 9.07
CA ALA A 499 8.55 -6.79 10.54
C ALA A 499 9.76 -6.07 11.15
N GLN A 500 10.80 -5.77 10.38
CA GLN A 500 12.00 -5.10 10.88
C GLN A 500 11.92 -3.58 10.79
N PHE A 501 11.36 -3.05 9.69
CA PHE A 501 11.37 -1.62 9.38
C PHE A 501 10.06 -1.11 8.77
N GLY A 502 9.04 -1.97 8.68
CA GLY A 502 7.72 -1.56 8.21
C GLY A 502 7.03 -0.67 9.24
N TYR A 503 6.26 0.31 8.76
CA TYR A 503 5.57 1.27 9.64
C TYR A 503 4.74 0.63 10.76
N PRO A 504 3.98 -0.46 10.51
CA PRO A 504 3.16 -1.05 11.57
C PRO A 504 3.96 -1.56 12.78
N GLY A 505 5.29 -1.70 12.68
CA GLY A 505 6.17 -2.08 13.78
C GLY A 505 6.65 -0.90 14.65
N ASP A 506 6.23 0.34 14.38
CA ASP A 506 6.61 1.50 15.17
C ASP A 506 6.16 1.36 16.62
N GLY A 507 7.05 1.70 17.56
CA GLY A 507 6.81 1.56 18.99
C GLY A 507 5.61 2.36 19.51
N GLN A 508 5.12 3.35 18.78
CA GLN A 508 3.97 4.17 19.17
C GLN A 508 2.62 3.64 18.73
N TYR A 509 2.58 2.67 17.82
CA TYR A 509 1.32 2.08 17.36
C TYR A 509 0.76 1.04 18.32
N ARG A 510 -0.56 0.82 18.25
CA ARG A 510 -1.30 -0.15 19.07
C ARG A 510 -0.71 -1.56 18.93
N GLU A 511 -0.42 -2.21 20.05
CA GLU A 511 0.00 -3.61 20.10
C GLU A 511 -1.21 -4.53 19.92
N PHE A 512 -1.22 -5.27 18.81
CA PHE A 512 -2.31 -6.17 18.47
C PHE A 512 -2.42 -7.38 19.41
N HIS A 513 -1.28 -7.93 19.85
CA HIS A 513 -1.23 -9.23 20.53
C HIS A 513 -1.49 -9.15 22.03
N ARG A 514 -1.38 -7.96 22.64
CA ARG A 514 -1.62 -7.76 24.06
C ARG A 514 -3.07 -7.32 24.27
N LYS A 515 -3.89 -8.24 24.76
CA LYS A 515 -5.28 -8.02 25.12
C LYS A 515 -5.45 -7.99 26.64
N ASP A 516 -6.38 -7.18 27.12
CA ASP A 516 -6.81 -7.20 28.52
C ASP A 516 -7.43 -8.55 28.87
N SER A 517 -7.19 -9.04 30.08
CA SER A 517 -7.62 -10.38 30.50
C SER A 517 -9.12 -10.50 30.77
N GLU A 518 -9.82 -9.38 30.98
CA GLU A 518 -11.26 -9.35 31.26
C GLU A 518 -12.05 -8.92 30.02
N SER A 519 -11.72 -7.78 29.41
CA SER A 519 -12.47 -7.24 28.27
C SER A 519 -11.97 -7.70 26.90
N GLY A 520 -10.70 -8.14 26.82
CA GLY A 520 -10.06 -8.47 25.55
C GLY A 520 -9.65 -7.25 24.70
N LEU A 521 -9.82 -6.02 25.21
CA LEU A 521 -9.42 -4.78 24.52
C LEU A 521 -7.90 -4.56 24.56
N GLN A 522 -7.35 -3.82 23.58
CA GLN A 522 -5.90 -3.62 23.43
C GLN A 522 -5.44 -2.26 23.96
N TYR A 523 -4.94 -2.19 25.19
CA TYR A 523 -4.55 -0.93 25.85
C TYR A 523 -3.08 -0.53 25.72
N TRP A 524 -2.28 -1.29 24.96
CA TRP A 524 -0.83 -1.14 24.93
C TRP A 524 -0.31 -0.80 23.55
N ARG A 525 0.88 -0.18 23.50
CA ARG A 525 1.62 0.10 22.27
C ARG A 525 2.74 -0.90 22.07
N ILE A 526 3.21 -1.04 20.84
CA ILE A 526 4.27 -1.97 20.45
C ILE A 526 5.54 -1.76 21.28
N THR A 527 5.84 -0.51 21.67
CA THR A 527 6.98 -0.11 22.53
C THR A 527 8.35 -0.32 21.87
N GLY A 528 8.63 -1.54 21.44
CA GLY A 528 9.79 -1.94 20.66
C GLY A 528 9.61 -3.37 20.15
N SER A 529 10.31 -3.70 19.07
CA SER A 529 10.19 -5.00 18.38
C SER A 529 10.68 -6.20 19.21
N GLN A 530 11.52 -5.98 20.22
CA GLN A 530 12.02 -7.02 21.13
C GLN A 530 11.42 -6.97 22.53
N THR A 531 10.45 -6.07 22.76
CA THR A 531 9.82 -5.92 24.07
C THR A 531 8.83 -7.06 24.29
N ASP A 532 8.97 -7.76 25.41
CA ASP A 532 8.02 -8.81 25.83
C ASP A 532 6.61 -8.23 26.06
N LEU A 533 5.57 -9.05 25.86
CA LEU A 533 4.17 -8.62 26.05
C LEU A 533 3.93 -8.02 27.43
N GLY A 534 4.52 -8.56 28.50
CA GLY A 534 4.35 -8.03 29.87
C GLY A 534 4.95 -6.63 30.06
N ASN A 535 5.93 -6.24 29.23
CA ASN A 535 6.67 -4.98 29.33
C ASN A 535 6.20 -3.92 28.32
N LYS A 536 5.15 -4.19 27.55
CA LYS A 536 4.56 -3.18 26.64
C LYS A 536 4.00 -2.02 27.46
N GLU A 537 4.27 -0.81 27.00
CA GLU A 537 3.79 0.43 27.61
C GLU A 537 2.36 0.75 27.16
N ILE A 538 1.70 1.66 27.88
CA ILE A 538 0.32 2.07 27.61
C ILE A 538 0.27 2.83 26.28
N TYR A 539 -0.75 2.55 25.48
CA TYR A 539 -0.97 3.19 24.18
C TYR A 539 -1.33 4.67 24.34
N GLN A 540 -0.81 5.53 23.47
CA GLN A 540 -1.07 6.97 23.47
C GLN A 540 -1.54 7.41 22.08
N PRO A 541 -2.87 7.55 21.86
CA PRO A 541 -3.43 7.82 20.54
C PRO A 541 -2.85 9.07 19.85
N TRP A 542 -2.51 10.12 20.61
CA TRP A 542 -1.96 11.36 20.06
C TRP A 542 -0.50 11.22 19.59
N GLU A 543 0.30 10.34 20.19
CA GLU A 543 1.68 10.07 19.73
C GLU A 543 1.65 9.24 18.46
N ALA A 544 0.75 8.26 18.40
CA ALA A 544 0.47 7.51 17.20
C ALA A 544 0.08 8.44 16.03
N ASP A 545 -0.80 9.41 16.26
CA ASP A 545 -1.21 10.38 15.23
C ASP A 545 -0.03 11.16 14.61
N GLN A 546 0.95 11.55 15.41
CA GLN A 546 2.17 12.21 14.91
C GLN A 546 2.98 11.28 14.01
N ARG A 547 3.11 9.99 14.38
CA ARG A 547 3.79 8.99 13.56
C ARG A 547 3.08 8.71 12.25
N ILE A 548 1.74 8.73 12.24
CA ILE A 548 0.95 8.59 11.00
C ILE A 548 1.35 9.67 10.00
N ASP A 549 1.50 10.93 10.43
CA ASP A 549 1.90 12.04 9.55
C ASP A 549 3.29 11.81 8.94
N GLU A 550 4.27 11.47 9.76
CA GLU A 550 5.65 11.21 9.31
C GLU A 550 5.70 10.04 8.32
N HIS A 551 5.04 8.92 8.64
CA HIS A 551 5.00 7.74 7.78
C HIS A 551 4.22 7.97 6.48
N ALA A 552 3.17 8.78 6.50
CA ALA A 552 2.42 9.10 5.29
C ALA A 552 3.25 9.96 4.33
N TRP A 553 3.96 10.97 4.86
CA TRP A 553 4.89 11.78 4.06
C TRP A 553 6.04 10.95 3.50
N HIS A 554 6.66 10.10 4.33
CA HIS A 554 7.74 9.22 3.87
C HIS A 554 7.26 8.29 2.75
N TYR A 555 6.10 7.64 2.90
CA TYR A 555 5.61 6.71 1.88
C TYR A 555 5.24 7.42 0.57
N ALA A 556 4.60 8.59 0.64
CA ALA A 556 4.31 9.38 -0.55
C ALA A 556 5.58 9.86 -1.25
N GLY A 557 6.61 10.25 -0.50
CA GLY A 557 7.94 10.57 -1.01
C GLY A 557 8.59 9.37 -1.70
N LEU A 558 8.58 8.20 -1.06
CA LEU A 558 9.08 6.95 -1.65
C LEU A 558 8.39 6.64 -3.00
N VAL A 559 7.06 6.77 -3.07
CA VAL A 559 6.32 6.55 -4.33
C VAL A 559 6.77 7.53 -5.42
N HIS A 560 6.92 8.81 -5.07
CA HIS A 560 7.37 9.84 -5.99
C HIS A 560 8.80 9.57 -6.49
N ASP A 561 9.73 9.29 -5.59
CA ASP A 561 11.14 9.02 -5.91
C ASP A 561 11.28 7.79 -6.82
N LEU A 562 10.57 6.69 -6.52
CA LEU A 562 10.62 5.47 -7.34
C LEU A 562 10.09 5.71 -8.76
N LEU A 563 9.00 6.48 -8.92
CA LEU A 563 8.45 6.81 -10.24
C LEU A 563 9.36 7.77 -11.00
N LEU A 564 9.92 8.77 -10.31
CA LEU A 564 10.84 9.73 -10.89
C LEU A 564 12.14 9.05 -11.36
N ASP A 565 12.71 8.18 -10.54
CA ASP A 565 13.88 7.38 -10.88
C ASP A 565 13.60 6.50 -12.08
N TYR A 566 12.48 5.78 -12.09
CA TYR A 566 12.09 4.96 -13.23
C TYR A 566 11.96 5.80 -14.52
N ALA A 567 11.30 6.95 -14.45
CA ALA A 567 11.15 7.86 -15.58
C ALA A 567 12.48 8.44 -16.07
N ASN A 568 13.40 8.77 -15.16
CA ASN A 568 14.73 9.31 -15.50
C ASN A 568 15.63 8.27 -16.17
N HIS A 569 15.59 7.01 -15.72
CA HIS A 569 16.43 5.94 -16.26
C HIS A 569 15.91 5.38 -17.59
N THR A 570 14.58 5.24 -17.73
CA THR A 570 13.96 4.60 -18.90
C THR A 570 13.41 5.59 -19.91
N GLY A 571 13.05 6.79 -19.46
CA GLY A 571 12.30 7.77 -20.25
C GLY A 571 10.82 7.43 -20.44
N ASP A 572 10.31 6.40 -19.75
CA ASP A 572 8.95 5.88 -19.83
C ASP A 572 8.10 6.27 -18.60
N TYR A 573 6.79 6.24 -18.76
CA TYR A 573 5.81 6.47 -17.69
C TYR A 573 5.61 5.20 -16.86
N GLY A 574 5.90 5.25 -15.56
CA GLY A 574 5.80 4.09 -14.65
C GLY A 574 4.40 3.89 -14.03
N LEU A 575 4.14 2.67 -13.56
CA LEU A 575 3.03 2.31 -12.68
C LEU A 575 3.60 1.66 -11.41
N ILE A 576 3.22 2.12 -10.23
CA ILE A 576 3.43 1.39 -8.98
C ILE A 576 2.09 0.81 -8.52
N SER A 577 2.02 -0.52 -8.43
CA SER A 577 0.92 -1.25 -7.81
C SER A 577 1.34 -1.74 -6.43
N SER A 578 0.78 -1.13 -5.38
CA SER A 578 1.06 -1.51 -3.99
C SER A 578 -0.07 -2.37 -3.45
N ASN A 579 0.18 -3.68 -3.34
CA ASN A 579 -0.83 -4.68 -3.04
C ASN A 579 -0.73 -5.15 -1.58
N TYR A 580 -1.83 -5.14 -0.85
CA TYR A 580 -1.91 -5.51 0.56
C TYR A 580 -3.24 -6.19 0.90
N ASP A 581 -3.23 -7.07 1.90
CA ASP A 581 -4.46 -7.52 2.57
C ASP A 581 -5.13 -6.30 3.24
N THR A 582 -6.43 -6.11 3.01
CA THR A 582 -7.14 -4.89 3.45
C THR A 582 -7.16 -4.78 4.98
N GLU A 583 -7.32 -5.92 5.66
CA GLU A 583 -7.39 -6.03 7.12
C GLU A 583 -6.06 -5.64 7.79
N LEU A 584 -4.96 -5.49 7.03
CA LEU A 584 -3.76 -4.83 7.54
C LEU A 584 -4.11 -3.44 8.09
N PHE A 585 -4.93 -2.69 7.36
CA PHE A 585 -5.25 -1.30 7.70
C PHE A 585 -6.45 -1.27 8.64
N GLY A 586 -6.19 -1.00 9.91
CA GLY A 586 -7.19 -0.81 10.95
C GLY A 586 -7.31 -2.01 11.90
N HIS A 587 -7.26 -3.24 11.40
CA HIS A 587 -7.31 -4.40 12.30
C HIS A 587 -5.91 -4.76 12.84
N TRP A 588 -4.99 -5.23 11.99
CA TRP A 588 -3.63 -5.59 12.41
C TRP A 588 -2.79 -4.36 12.76
N TRP A 589 -2.86 -3.33 11.91
CA TRP A 589 -2.27 -2.02 12.15
C TRP A 589 -3.39 -1.00 12.39
N PHE A 590 -3.70 -0.72 13.66
CA PHE A 590 -4.86 0.08 14.05
C PHE A 590 -4.95 1.45 13.37
N GLU A 591 -3.80 2.07 13.19
CA GLU A 591 -3.66 3.39 12.61
C GLU A 591 -3.66 3.38 11.07
N GLY A 592 -3.63 2.19 10.46
CA GLY A 592 -3.38 2.00 9.05
C GLY A 592 -4.41 2.65 8.12
N VAL A 593 -5.70 2.67 8.50
CA VAL A 593 -6.74 3.36 7.70
C VAL A 593 -6.47 4.86 7.65
N ARG A 594 -6.13 5.46 8.80
CA ARG A 594 -5.82 6.89 8.91
C ARG A 594 -4.56 7.24 8.13
N TRP A 595 -3.54 6.39 8.19
CA TRP A 595 -2.35 6.50 7.35
C TRP A 595 -2.67 6.43 5.86
N LEU A 596 -3.47 5.46 5.43
CA LEU A 596 -3.87 5.26 4.03
C LEU A 596 -4.57 6.52 3.49
N GLY A 597 -5.51 7.08 4.27
CA GLY A 597 -6.20 8.32 3.94
C GLY A 597 -5.23 9.49 3.77
N LYS A 598 -4.25 9.66 4.66
CA LYS A 598 -3.22 10.71 4.54
C LYS A 598 -2.34 10.52 3.32
N VAL A 599 -1.86 9.29 3.05
CA VAL A 599 -1.08 9.00 1.83
C VAL A 599 -1.85 9.35 0.57
N LEU A 600 -3.11 8.93 0.47
CA LEU A 600 -3.96 9.24 -0.67
C LEU A 600 -4.17 10.74 -0.84
N ARG A 601 -4.36 11.51 0.25
CA ARG A 601 -4.46 12.98 0.19
C ARG A 601 -3.16 13.63 -0.30
N ILE A 602 -2.01 13.20 0.20
CA ILE A 602 -0.70 13.71 -0.23
C ILE A 602 -0.46 13.42 -1.72
N LEU A 603 -0.71 12.17 -2.15
CA LEU A 603 -0.52 11.77 -3.55
C LEU A 603 -1.55 12.41 -4.49
N ALA A 604 -2.80 12.59 -4.06
CA ALA A 604 -3.82 13.29 -4.85
C ALA A 604 -3.48 14.77 -5.10
N ALA A 605 -2.75 15.40 -4.18
CA ALA A 605 -2.25 16.77 -4.33
C ALA A 605 -1.00 16.86 -5.21
N SER A 606 -0.35 15.74 -5.54
CA SER A 606 0.84 15.72 -6.38
C SER A 606 0.52 16.04 -7.83
N GLU A 607 1.27 16.98 -8.43
CA GLU A 607 1.19 17.22 -9.87
C GLU A 607 1.97 16.18 -10.70
N GLN A 608 2.81 15.37 -10.06
CA GLN A 608 3.74 14.45 -10.72
C GLN A 608 3.26 12.99 -10.67
N VAL A 609 2.46 12.61 -9.68
CA VAL A 609 1.94 11.25 -9.52
C VAL A 609 0.45 11.21 -9.86
N GLU A 610 0.06 10.31 -10.76
CA GLU A 610 -1.36 10.03 -11.03
C GLU A 610 -1.89 8.93 -10.11
N LEU A 611 -2.87 9.24 -9.27
CA LEU A 611 -3.69 8.18 -8.68
C LEU A 611 -4.58 7.56 -9.76
N THR A 612 -4.57 6.23 -9.84
CA THR A 612 -5.35 5.48 -10.84
C THR A 612 -5.96 4.21 -10.24
N THR A 613 -6.73 3.50 -11.05
CA THR A 613 -7.18 2.13 -10.77
C THR A 613 -6.61 1.18 -11.82
N ILE A 614 -6.57 -0.12 -11.53
CA ILE A 614 -5.96 -1.12 -12.42
C ILE A 614 -6.58 -1.11 -13.82
N SER A 615 -7.91 -1.24 -13.93
CA SER A 615 -8.57 -1.27 -15.24
C SER A 615 -8.48 0.07 -15.97
N LYS A 616 -8.51 1.20 -15.24
CA LYS A 616 -8.32 2.52 -15.84
C LYS A 616 -6.92 2.65 -16.42
N PHE A 617 -5.88 2.24 -15.69
CA PHE A 617 -4.51 2.27 -16.20
C PHE A 617 -4.35 1.41 -17.45
N VAL A 618 -4.79 0.15 -17.42
CA VAL A 618 -4.69 -0.77 -18.57
C VAL A 618 -5.46 -0.25 -19.79
N THR A 619 -6.60 0.43 -19.58
CA THR A 619 -7.40 0.98 -20.69
C THR A 619 -6.79 2.25 -21.28
N VAL A 620 -6.29 3.17 -20.43
CA VAL A 620 -5.72 4.45 -20.86
C VAL A 620 -4.30 4.28 -21.42
N ARG A 621 -3.54 3.33 -20.86
CA ARG A 621 -2.16 3.02 -21.21
C ARG A 621 -2.06 1.53 -21.53
N GLU A 622 -2.60 1.16 -22.69
CA GLU A 622 -2.62 -0.21 -23.19
C GLU A 622 -1.22 -0.85 -23.16
N PRO A 623 -1.05 -2.06 -22.60
CA PRO A 623 0.24 -2.74 -22.59
C PRO A 623 0.78 -2.94 -24.00
N THR A 624 2.06 -2.62 -24.22
CA THR A 624 2.72 -2.79 -25.53
C THR A 624 3.66 -3.99 -25.57
N GLN A 625 3.85 -4.68 -24.44
CA GLN A 625 4.80 -5.79 -24.28
C GLN A 625 4.07 -7.04 -23.81
N MET A 626 4.58 -8.19 -24.24
CA MET A 626 4.13 -9.50 -23.77
C MET A 626 5.10 -10.07 -22.77
N LEU A 627 4.58 -10.79 -21.78
CA LEU A 627 5.37 -11.53 -20.81
C LEU A 627 4.83 -12.96 -20.66
N ALA A 628 5.72 -13.94 -20.75
CA ALA A 628 5.44 -15.30 -20.34
C ALA A 628 5.62 -15.38 -18.83
N VAL A 629 4.50 -15.35 -18.10
CA VAL A 629 4.50 -15.38 -16.63
C VAL A 629 4.80 -16.83 -16.20
N PRO A 630 5.77 -17.08 -15.31
CA PRO A 630 6.00 -18.41 -14.77
C PRO A 630 4.90 -18.77 -13.78
N GLU A 631 4.76 -20.06 -13.47
CA GLU A 631 3.93 -20.49 -12.34
C GLU A 631 4.44 -19.84 -11.04
N SER A 632 3.56 -19.25 -10.23
CA SER A 632 3.94 -18.45 -9.08
C SER A 632 2.80 -18.29 -8.09
N SER A 633 3.10 -17.87 -6.85
CA SER A 633 2.14 -17.27 -5.91
C SER A 633 2.85 -16.25 -5.01
N TRP A 634 2.10 -15.51 -4.19
CA TRP A 634 2.70 -14.65 -3.16
C TRP A 634 2.92 -15.35 -1.80
N GLY A 635 2.71 -16.67 -1.74
CA GLY A 635 2.94 -17.49 -0.54
C GLY A 635 4.39 -17.93 -0.39
N SER A 636 4.68 -18.64 0.69
CA SER A 636 6.02 -19.14 1.07
C SER A 636 6.73 -19.83 -0.09
N GLY A 637 7.98 -19.41 -0.33
CA GLY A 637 8.80 -19.85 -1.45
C GLY A 637 8.38 -19.33 -2.82
N GLY A 638 7.35 -18.48 -2.94
CA GLY A 638 6.84 -17.95 -4.21
C GLY A 638 6.06 -18.94 -5.08
N TYR A 639 5.72 -20.11 -4.56
CA TYR A 639 5.01 -21.19 -5.29
C TYR A 639 3.87 -21.75 -4.44
N HIS A 640 3.66 -23.06 -4.43
CA HIS A 640 2.46 -23.67 -3.84
C HIS A 640 2.64 -24.22 -2.43
N TRP A 641 3.83 -24.09 -1.85
CA TRP A 641 4.21 -24.82 -0.63
C TRP A 641 3.29 -24.50 0.56
N THR A 642 2.82 -23.26 0.70
CA THR A 642 1.88 -22.88 1.76
C THR A 642 0.57 -23.69 1.72
N TRP A 643 0.15 -24.16 0.55
CA TRP A 643 -1.11 -24.91 0.37
C TRP A 643 -0.90 -26.39 0.04
N ASP A 644 0.23 -26.80 -0.54
CA ASP A 644 0.62 -28.21 -0.74
C ASP A 644 1.95 -28.54 -0.05
N ASN A 645 1.85 -29.03 1.19
CA ASN A 645 2.95 -29.55 1.99
C ASN A 645 2.50 -30.79 2.76
N ASP A 646 3.37 -31.37 3.58
CA ASP A 646 3.08 -32.63 4.28
C ASP A 646 1.86 -32.55 5.23
N ASP A 647 1.57 -31.37 5.79
CA ASP A 647 0.45 -31.17 6.71
C ASP A 647 -0.89 -30.99 5.97
N THR A 648 -0.88 -30.56 4.72
CA THR A 648 -2.08 -30.24 3.92
C THR A 648 -2.33 -31.18 2.75
N ARG A 649 -1.33 -31.98 2.33
CA ARG A 649 -1.39 -32.84 1.14
C ARG A 649 -2.60 -33.77 1.13
N TRP A 650 -3.04 -34.21 2.30
CA TRP A 650 -4.20 -35.09 2.46
C TRP A 650 -5.54 -34.44 2.06
N MET A 651 -5.64 -33.11 2.07
CA MET A 651 -6.85 -32.37 1.70
C MET A 651 -7.12 -32.39 0.20
N TRP A 652 -6.08 -32.48 -0.63
CA TRP A 652 -6.22 -32.42 -2.09
C TRP A 652 -6.95 -33.64 -2.67
N ALA A 653 -6.74 -34.84 -2.10
CA ALA A 653 -7.40 -36.04 -2.61
C ALA A 653 -8.94 -35.97 -2.49
N PRO A 654 -9.54 -35.59 -1.34
CA PRO A 654 -10.97 -35.32 -1.24
C PRO A 654 -11.46 -34.21 -2.19
N ILE A 655 -10.71 -33.11 -2.34
CA ILE A 655 -11.06 -32.04 -3.30
C ILE A 655 -11.15 -32.63 -4.71
N HIS A 656 -10.11 -33.29 -5.19
CA HIS A 656 -10.06 -33.85 -6.54
C HIS A 656 -11.13 -34.93 -6.77
N ALA A 657 -11.49 -35.69 -5.74
CA ALA A 657 -12.59 -36.65 -5.80
C ALA A 657 -13.95 -35.94 -5.95
N ALA A 658 -14.18 -34.87 -5.19
CA ALA A 658 -15.39 -34.07 -5.26
C ALA A 658 -15.55 -33.37 -6.62
N GLU A 659 -14.46 -32.83 -7.19
CA GLU A 659 -14.47 -32.22 -8.53
C GLU A 659 -14.93 -33.20 -9.61
N LYS A 660 -14.33 -34.40 -9.65
CA LYS A 660 -14.72 -35.47 -10.59
C LYS A 660 -16.17 -35.90 -10.39
N ARG A 661 -16.60 -35.99 -9.14
CA ARG A 661 -17.95 -36.41 -8.79
C ARG A 661 -18.99 -35.37 -9.22
N MET A 662 -18.66 -34.08 -9.12
CA MET A 662 -19.52 -33.00 -9.57
C MET A 662 -19.71 -33.01 -11.08
N GLU A 663 -18.64 -33.20 -11.87
CA GLU A 663 -18.76 -33.37 -13.33
C GLU A 663 -19.70 -34.54 -13.69
N ALA A 664 -19.56 -35.67 -13.01
CA ALA A 664 -20.42 -36.85 -13.22
C ALA A 664 -21.90 -36.58 -12.85
N LEU A 665 -22.15 -35.75 -11.83
CA LEU A 665 -23.50 -35.31 -11.48
C LEU A 665 -24.09 -34.40 -12.58
N VAL A 666 -23.30 -33.47 -13.13
CA VAL A 666 -23.73 -32.61 -14.24
C VAL A 666 -24.05 -33.44 -15.48
N GLU A 667 -23.20 -34.41 -15.81
CA GLU A 667 -23.41 -35.32 -16.95
C GLU A 667 -24.70 -36.15 -16.79
N ARG A 668 -24.94 -36.69 -15.60
CA ARG A 668 -26.14 -37.49 -15.29
C ARG A 668 -27.42 -36.65 -15.32
N PHE A 669 -27.35 -35.39 -14.92
CA PHE A 669 -28.50 -34.51 -14.79
C PHE A 669 -28.29 -33.21 -15.59
N PRO A 670 -28.29 -33.22 -16.94
CA PRO A 670 -27.98 -32.03 -17.73
C PRO A 670 -29.07 -30.94 -17.64
N ASN A 671 -30.33 -31.36 -17.44
CA ASN A 671 -31.50 -30.49 -17.42
C ASN A 671 -32.32 -30.68 -16.13
N ALA A 672 -31.65 -30.65 -14.97
CA ALA A 672 -32.35 -30.81 -13.69
C ALA A 672 -33.29 -29.63 -13.42
N GLU A 673 -34.43 -29.94 -12.79
CA GLU A 673 -35.44 -28.98 -12.34
C GLU A 673 -35.91 -29.36 -10.92
N GLY A 674 -36.66 -28.46 -10.26
CA GLY A 674 -37.28 -28.73 -8.96
C GLY A 674 -36.27 -29.10 -7.87
N GLU A 675 -36.60 -30.12 -7.08
CA GLU A 675 -35.80 -30.58 -5.93
C GLU A 675 -34.39 -31.05 -6.33
N VAL A 676 -34.26 -31.69 -7.49
CA VAL A 676 -32.97 -32.16 -8.01
C VAL A 676 -32.06 -30.97 -8.34
N LEU A 677 -32.62 -29.91 -8.95
CA LEU A 677 -31.88 -28.68 -9.22
C LEU A 677 -31.41 -28.01 -7.93
N ARG A 678 -32.28 -27.91 -6.90
CA ARG A 678 -31.91 -27.34 -5.60
C ARG A 678 -30.75 -28.12 -4.96
N ALA A 679 -30.83 -29.45 -4.96
CA ALA A 679 -29.78 -30.31 -4.42
C ALA A 679 -28.46 -30.22 -5.19
N LEU A 680 -28.49 -30.17 -6.53
CA LEU A 680 -27.28 -29.99 -7.35
C LEU A 680 -26.63 -28.62 -7.13
N ASN A 681 -27.44 -27.56 -7.01
CA ASN A 681 -26.94 -26.22 -6.70
C ASN A 681 -26.34 -26.16 -5.29
N GLN A 682 -26.92 -26.83 -4.30
CA GLN A 682 -26.31 -26.91 -2.98
C GLN A 682 -25.01 -27.73 -3.00
N ALA A 683 -24.95 -28.85 -3.72
CA ALA A 683 -23.72 -29.61 -3.89
C ALA A 683 -22.62 -28.76 -4.57
N ALA A 684 -22.98 -27.92 -5.54
CA ALA A 684 -22.06 -26.97 -6.14
C ALA A 684 -21.51 -25.94 -5.13
N ARG A 685 -22.34 -25.46 -4.18
CA ARG A 685 -21.88 -24.58 -3.10
C ARG A 685 -20.91 -25.27 -2.17
N GLU A 686 -21.22 -26.50 -1.74
CA GLU A 686 -20.31 -27.29 -0.89
C GLU A 686 -18.98 -27.56 -1.59
N LEU A 687 -18.99 -27.82 -2.91
CA LEU A 687 -17.78 -27.95 -3.71
C LEU A 687 -16.95 -26.66 -3.72
N LEU A 688 -17.58 -25.50 -3.92
CA LEU A 688 -16.85 -24.23 -3.84
C LEU A 688 -16.30 -24.01 -2.43
N LEU A 689 -17.09 -24.24 -1.39
CA LEU A 689 -16.67 -24.01 0.00
C LEU A 689 -15.53 -24.93 0.42
N LEU A 690 -15.53 -26.22 0.04
CA LEU A 690 -14.41 -27.12 0.34
C LEU A 690 -13.13 -26.78 -0.44
N GLN A 691 -13.23 -26.05 -1.56
CA GLN A 691 -12.10 -25.63 -2.40
C GLN A 691 -11.39 -24.37 -1.92
N SER A 692 -11.89 -23.68 -0.88
CA SER A 692 -11.29 -22.45 -0.35
C SER A 692 -9.81 -22.67 0.04
N SER A 693 -8.94 -21.73 -0.34
CA SER A 693 -7.50 -21.80 -0.01
C SER A 693 -7.23 -21.63 1.48
N ASP A 694 -8.19 -21.07 2.23
CA ASP A 694 -8.08 -20.80 3.66
C ASP A 694 -7.86 -22.08 4.48
N TRP A 695 -8.44 -23.20 4.08
CA TRP A 695 -8.34 -24.44 4.86
C TRP A 695 -6.91 -24.98 4.93
N PRO A 696 -6.21 -25.24 3.80
CA PRO A 696 -4.82 -25.62 3.86
C PRO A 696 -3.94 -24.49 4.44
N PHE A 697 -4.26 -23.23 4.17
CA PHE A 697 -3.51 -22.09 4.69
C PHE A 697 -3.52 -22.02 6.24
N LEU A 698 -4.68 -22.15 6.87
CA LEU A 698 -4.84 -22.11 8.33
C LEU A 698 -4.25 -23.34 9.03
N VAL A 699 -4.12 -24.46 8.30
CA VAL A 699 -3.38 -25.63 8.78
C VAL A 699 -1.88 -25.38 8.75
N THR A 700 -1.33 -24.90 7.63
CA THR A 700 0.10 -24.61 7.50
C THR A 700 0.59 -23.57 8.50
N THR A 701 -0.15 -22.47 8.67
CA THR A 701 0.21 -21.37 9.57
C THR A 701 -0.07 -21.67 11.05
N SER A 702 -0.72 -22.79 11.36
CA SER A 702 -1.12 -23.18 12.73
C SER A 702 -2.00 -22.16 13.47
N GLN A 703 -2.62 -21.19 12.79
CA GLN A 703 -3.45 -20.16 13.41
C GLN A 703 -4.77 -20.70 13.95
N ALA A 704 -5.44 -21.54 13.14
CA ALA A 704 -6.74 -22.12 13.46
C ALA A 704 -6.82 -23.58 12.97
N HIS A 705 -5.74 -24.34 13.17
CA HIS A 705 -5.56 -25.68 12.61
C HIS A 705 -6.76 -26.62 12.83
N ALA A 706 -7.23 -26.75 14.07
CA ALA A 706 -8.38 -27.62 14.38
C ALA A 706 -9.70 -27.12 13.76
N TYR A 707 -9.88 -25.81 13.68
CA TYR A 707 -11.04 -25.18 13.06
C TYR A 707 -11.07 -25.47 11.55
N ALA A 708 -9.95 -25.24 10.86
CA ALA A 708 -9.82 -25.46 9.43
C ALA A 708 -10.10 -26.92 9.03
N ILE A 709 -9.54 -27.88 9.77
CA ILE A 709 -9.79 -29.31 9.54
C ILE A 709 -11.27 -29.65 9.70
N LYS A 710 -11.92 -29.13 10.77
CA LYS A 710 -13.34 -29.36 11.01
C LYS A 710 -14.21 -28.79 9.90
N ARG A 711 -13.91 -27.56 9.44
CA ARG A 711 -14.65 -26.89 8.36
C ARG A 711 -14.52 -27.62 7.04
N PHE A 712 -13.28 -27.94 6.65
CA PHE A 712 -12.98 -28.71 5.45
C PHE A 712 -13.74 -30.04 5.42
N ASN A 713 -13.61 -30.85 6.47
CA ASN A 713 -14.29 -32.15 6.55
C ASN A 713 -15.82 -32.01 6.55
N GLY A 714 -16.37 -30.99 7.20
CA GLY A 714 -17.81 -30.71 7.19
C GLY A 714 -18.35 -30.47 5.77
N HIS A 715 -17.66 -29.66 4.96
CA HIS A 715 -18.06 -29.44 3.57
C HIS A 715 -17.90 -30.69 2.70
N VAL A 716 -16.85 -31.49 2.94
CA VAL A 716 -16.67 -32.80 2.26
C VAL A 716 -17.82 -33.76 2.60
N GLU A 717 -18.22 -33.85 3.86
CA GLU A 717 -19.33 -34.71 4.31
C GLU A 717 -20.66 -34.27 3.68
N ARG A 718 -20.97 -32.97 3.71
CA ARG A 718 -22.20 -32.41 3.12
C ARG A 718 -22.26 -32.60 1.61
N PHE A 719 -21.16 -32.35 0.90
CA PHE A 719 -21.06 -32.61 -0.53
C PHE A 719 -21.35 -34.08 -0.84
N ASN A 720 -20.69 -34.99 -0.11
CA ASN A 720 -20.87 -36.42 -0.34
C ASN A 720 -22.29 -36.90 -0.02
N GLN A 721 -22.91 -36.39 1.05
CA GLN A 721 -24.28 -36.71 1.40
C GLN A 721 -25.26 -36.34 0.27
N LEU A 722 -25.16 -35.10 -0.25
CA LEU A 722 -26.00 -34.65 -1.36
C LEU A 722 -25.75 -35.49 -2.62
N ALA A 723 -24.49 -35.74 -2.94
CA ALA A 723 -24.11 -36.53 -4.11
C ALA A 723 -24.56 -38.00 -4.00
N ASP A 724 -24.50 -38.61 -2.82
CA ASP A 724 -24.97 -39.98 -2.54
C ASP A 724 -26.49 -40.08 -2.74
N LEU A 725 -27.27 -39.14 -2.18
CA LEU A 725 -28.73 -39.11 -2.32
C LEU A 725 -29.15 -38.92 -3.78
N LEU A 726 -28.50 -38.00 -4.50
CA LEU A 726 -28.72 -37.77 -5.93
C LEU A 726 -28.38 -39.01 -6.77
N GLN A 727 -27.27 -39.68 -6.48
CA GLN A 727 -26.86 -40.87 -7.22
C GLN A 727 -27.74 -42.08 -6.90
N GLY A 728 -28.20 -42.21 -5.66
CA GLY A 728 -29.11 -43.25 -5.18
C GLY A 728 -30.57 -43.07 -5.60
N GLY A 729 -30.93 -41.91 -6.17
CA GLY A 729 -32.29 -41.62 -6.63
C GLY A 729 -33.24 -41.12 -5.55
N ALA A 730 -32.74 -40.78 -4.37
CA ALA A 730 -33.51 -40.24 -3.23
C ALA A 730 -33.72 -38.72 -3.38
N TYR A 731 -34.34 -38.30 -4.49
CA TYR A 731 -34.38 -36.88 -4.91
C TYR A 731 -35.13 -35.96 -3.95
N SER A 732 -36.24 -36.43 -3.38
CA SER A 732 -37.03 -35.63 -2.42
C SER A 732 -36.26 -35.41 -1.12
N GLU A 733 -35.58 -36.44 -0.63
CA GLU A 733 -34.68 -36.32 0.52
C GLU A 733 -33.51 -35.39 0.22
N ALA A 734 -32.89 -35.51 -0.97
CA ALA A 734 -31.83 -34.61 -1.41
C ALA A 734 -32.28 -33.15 -1.42
N GLY A 735 -33.50 -32.86 -1.88
CA GLY A 735 -34.09 -31.53 -1.85
C GLY A 735 -34.26 -31.00 -0.43
N HIS A 736 -34.77 -31.81 0.50
CA HIS A 736 -34.93 -31.42 1.90
C HIS A 736 -33.60 -31.18 2.63
N VAL A 737 -32.60 -32.03 2.38
CA VAL A 737 -31.24 -31.84 2.90
C VAL A 737 -30.64 -30.55 2.33
N ALA A 738 -30.82 -30.30 1.04
CA ALA A 738 -30.35 -29.08 0.40
C ALA A 738 -30.97 -27.81 0.99
N ASP A 739 -32.28 -27.81 1.24
CA ASP A 739 -32.98 -26.68 1.87
C ASP A 739 -32.46 -26.43 3.30
N THR A 740 -32.16 -27.50 4.05
CA THR A 740 -31.58 -27.39 5.40
C THR A 740 -30.15 -26.85 5.38
N LEU A 741 -29.33 -27.37 4.47
CA LEU A 741 -27.93 -26.94 4.33
C LEU A 741 -27.84 -25.52 3.77
N TYR A 742 -28.77 -25.10 2.92
CA TYR A 742 -28.77 -23.75 2.37
C TYR A 742 -28.84 -22.67 3.45
N GLU A 743 -29.57 -22.88 4.55
CA GLU A 743 -29.58 -21.91 5.65
C GLU A 743 -28.25 -21.87 6.42
N GLN A 744 -27.47 -22.96 6.43
CA GLN A 744 -26.14 -22.99 7.05
C GLN A 744 -25.08 -22.39 6.11
N ASP A 745 -25.08 -22.83 4.84
CA ASP A 745 -24.08 -22.55 3.82
C ASP A 745 -24.67 -21.66 2.70
N LYS A 746 -25.21 -20.52 3.13
CA LYS A 746 -26.02 -19.58 2.36
C LYS A 746 -25.18 -18.63 1.50
N VAL A 747 -24.56 -19.17 0.45
CA VAL A 747 -23.76 -18.39 -0.51
C VAL A 747 -24.20 -18.61 -1.95
N PHE A 748 -23.96 -17.63 -2.84
CA PHE A 748 -24.23 -17.76 -4.27
C PHE A 748 -25.65 -18.23 -4.59
N SER A 749 -26.65 -17.42 -4.24
CA SER A 749 -28.07 -17.75 -4.43
C SER A 749 -28.43 -18.08 -5.89
N THR A 750 -27.67 -17.52 -6.85
CA THR A 750 -27.84 -17.72 -8.30
C THR A 750 -26.87 -18.73 -8.92
N ILE A 751 -26.18 -19.55 -8.11
CA ILE A 751 -25.27 -20.59 -8.63
C ILE A 751 -25.98 -21.53 -9.61
N ASP A 752 -25.30 -21.89 -10.70
CA ASP A 752 -25.74 -22.93 -11.61
C ASP A 752 -24.73 -24.09 -11.58
N TYR A 753 -25.17 -25.25 -11.10
CA TYR A 753 -24.37 -26.48 -11.07
C TYR A 753 -23.81 -26.86 -12.46
N ARG A 754 -24.46 -26.42 -13.55
CA ARG A 754 -24.01 -26.70 -14.93
C ARG A 754 -22.70 -26.01 -15.28
N TRP A 755 -22.25 -25.01 -14.52
CA TRP A 755 -20.92 -24.42 -14.71
C TRP A 755 -19.80 -25.46 -14.55
N PHE A 756 -20.06 -26.52 -13.76
CA PHE A 756 -19.15 -27.62 -13.50
C PHE A 756 -19.23 -28.75 -14.54
N ALA A 757 -19.84 -28.51 -15.71
CA ALA A 757 -19.80 -29.45 -16.82
C ALA A 757 -18.35 -29.72 -17.28
N GLU A 758 -18.06 -30.98 -17.64
CA GLU A 758 -16.74 -31.42 -18.08
C GLU A 758 -16.21 -30.53 -19.23
N ARG A 759 -15.00 -30.01 -19.04
CA ARG A 759 -14.34 -29.11 -20.01
C ARG A 759 -12.81 -29.23 -20.01
N GLN A 760 -12.29 -30.40 -19.68
CA GLN A 760 -10.85 -30.58 -19.57
C GLN A 760 -10.14 -30.17 -20.88
N GLY A 761 -9.09 -29.35 -20.74
CA GLY A 761 -8.34 -28.77 -21.87
C GLY A 761 -9.03 -27.59 -22.56
N LYS A 762 -10.15 -27.07 -22.02
CA LYS A 762 -10.92 -25.97 -22.62
C LYS A 762 -11.25 -24.88 -21.60
N ALA A 763 -10.82 -23.66 -21.90
CA ALA A 763 -11.14 -22.48 -21.10
C ALA A 763 -12.48 -21.81 -21.50
N LYS A 764 -12.87 -21.94 -22.78
CA LYS A 764 -14.14 -21.42 -23.34
C LYS A 764 -15.17 -22.54 -23.50
#